data_AF-A0A955T940-F1
#
_entry.id   AF-A0A955T940-F1
#
_cell.length_a   1.000
_cell.length_b   1.000
_cell.length_c   1.000
_cell.angle_alpha   90.00
_cell.angle_beta   90.00
_cell.angle_gamma   90.00
#
_symmetry.space_group_name_H-M   'P 1'
#
loop_
_entity.id
_entity.type
_entity.pdbx_description
1 polymer ?
#
loop_
_entity_poly.entity_id
_entity_poly.type
_entity_poly.pdbx_seq_one_letter_code
_entity_poly.pdbx_strand_id
1 'polypeptide(L)'
;STNPPTLTDTPTFTQTPTPTPTVTNTPTEVVYNKSDLNLDRHVNTFDLFILALDWHRVAEKEIGNFLLKIETEEDLESITVEGSGRFDVVREGKYWAPATDDPDLLPNMFQNVNLYPFHPEFFTSVFPERFAGQDTLALILRDSPRDYFAGAIFEFRTVDGGTVYGFDSVADYLDTSELLTQEEVAQLYDILSQNFQLRPFAYAPVHPLAVEVASNWEDASFPVYLPGATIEKTYEALTVGTNYGRVRLLTVPELAEANANGTISWQDILVLDVTPFDIEGVQAAVITGSPQGELSHVALRTARRGTPNAFIANPHEVFAPYENQLIRLTLDENEYSIDPNVTLQQAQAWWDENRPSVPNPLPPNLEYTEFDNVLDMNISDSSDLVGKFGGKVAGLARMYSFLPAENQIPAFGIPFHYYHEFMTANTLTIREGEDFVTVTFQEYLESLLEDPVFQGDPEYRASRLEGFRNIIENRSVVDPNLVTALISRIEQVYGSTSTMVRFRSSSNSEDALIFNGAGLYDSTSVCPEDTLDGDELGPSHCFSGQDDERTIERALRKVWASLWNFRAFEEREYYQIPQDEAAMAILVSLAFPDEASNGVAFTGDPIAGSDAGYVINVQIGDFSTVQPDPGILPELDILKVENGQVTEINRSRQSTLLPEGEFVLSDEQLHRLGATMAIVDASMPIDLEGHTRDEVLFDMEFKFTQSGDMIFKQIRPFLRSNFQPVIPKLNNIRSDIDQNGLVDSRDLHLFLGDRGDVLEEETDF
;
A
#
# COMPACT_ATOMS: atom_id res chain seq x y z
N SER A 1 -12.81 -48.23 -46.42
CA SER A 1 -13.89 -48.82 -47.23
C SER A 1 -14.71 -49.73 -46.34
N THR A 2 -16.03 -49.49 -46.30
CA THR A 2 -17.14 -50.25 -45.66
C THR A 2 -17.30 -50.24 -44.12
N ASN A 3 -18.24 -49.39 -43.66
CA ASN A 3 -19.03 -49.39 -42.41
C ASN A 3 -19.99 -50.62 -42.29
N PRO A 4 -20.77 -50.82 -41.20
CA PRO A 4 -20.54 -50.63 -39.75
C PRO A 4 -21.06 -51.85 -38.91
N PRO A 5 -21.15 -51.73 -37.56
CA PRO A 5 -22.45 -52.02 -36.95
C PRO A 5 -22.94 -50.95 -35.95
N THR A 6 -24.27 -50.93 -35.86
CA THR A 6 -25.20 -50.11 -35.08
C THR A 6 -25.02 -50.20 -33.56
N LEU A 7 -25.02 -49.03 -32.91
CA LEU A 7 -25.47 -48.86 -31.51
C LEU A 7 -26.43 -47.67 -31.47
N THR A 8 -27.68 -48.00 -31.17
CA THR A 8 -28.72 -47.11 -30.67
C THR A 8 -28.44 -46.81 -29.20
N ASP A 9 -28.39 -45.54 -28.81
CA ASP A 9 -29.11 -45.00 -27.65
C ASP A 9 -28.67 -43.55 -27.40
N THR A 10 -29.55 -42.62 -27.76
CA THR A 10 -29.45 -41.19 -27.44
C THR A 10 -30.25 -40.94 -26.17
N PRO A 11 -29.68 -40.41 -25.08
CA PRO A 11 -30.47 -39.91 -23.97
C PRO A 11 -30.92 -38.48 -24.29
N THR A 12 -32.23 -38.33 -24.47
CA THR A 12 -32.93 -37.05 -24.54
C THR A 12 -32.95 -36.43 -23.15
N PHE A 13 -32.22 -35.33 -22.94
CA PHE A 13 -32.38 -34.49 -21.74
C PHE A 13 -33.66 -33.66 -21.88
N THR A 14 -34.74 -34.13 -21.25
CA THR A 14 -35.91 -33.31 -20.93
C THR A 14 -35.58 -32.40 -19.75
N GLN A 15 -35.44 -31.09 -20.00
CA GLN A 15 -35.47 -30.09 -18.95
C GLN A 15 -36.85 -30.13 -18.27
N THR A 16 -36.83 -30.38 -16.96
CA THR A 16 -38.00 -30.26 -16.08
C THR A 16 -37.80 -28.96 -15.30
N PRO A 17 -38.76 -28.03 -15.25
CA PRO A 17 -38.60 -26.78 -14.51
C PRO A 17 -38.79 -27.03 -13.01
N THR A 18 -37.80 -26.61 -12.22
CA THR A 18 -37.83 -26.61 -10.74
C THR A 18 -38.41 -25.27 -10.25
N PRO A 19 -39.24 -25.24 -9.20
CA PRO A 19 -40.13 -24.12 -8.90
C PRO A 19 -39.46 -22.98 -8.10
N THR A 20 -39.86 -21.76 -8.44
CA THR A 20 -39.61 -20.52 -7.68
C THR A 20 -40.38 -20.51 -6.36
N PRO A 21 -39.80 -20.09 -5.22
CA PRO A 21 -40.55 -19.87 -4.00
C PRO A 21 -41.20 -18.48 -4.01
N THR A 22 -42.54 -18.46 -3.96
CA THR A 22 -43.34 -17.24 -3.75
C THR A 22 -43.63 -17.08 -2.27
N VAL A 23 -43.17 -15.99 -1.65
CA VAL A 23 -43.57 -15.58 -0.30
C VAL A 23 -44.71 -14.58 -0.42
N THR A 24 -45.90 -14.98 0.03
CA THR A 24 -47.08 -14.12 0.17
C THR A 24 -47.23 -13.69 1.63
N ASN A 25 -47.23 -12.39 1.90
CA ASN A 25 -47.69 -11.85 3.18
C ASN A 25 -48.94 -10.99 2.95
N THR A 26 -50.06 -11.42 3.53
CA THR A 26 -51.32 -10.67 3.63
C THR A 26 -51.48 -10.24 5.10
N PRO A 27 -51.85 -8.99 5.42
CA PRO A 27 -51.98 -8.54 6.81
C PRO A 27 -53.35 -8.86 7.39
N THR A 28 -53.35 -9.38 8.62
CA THR A 28 -54.54 -9.56 9.47
C THR A 28 -54.74 -8.33 10.34
N GLU A 29 -55.96 -7.80 10.34
CA GLU A 29 -56.39 -6.61 11.07
C GLU A 29 -57.29 -7.00 12.29
N VAL A 30 -57.42 -6.06 13.26
CA VAL A 30 -58.53 -5.82 14.22
C VAL A 30 -58.36 -6.30 15.69
N VAL A 31 -58.65 -5.57 16.81
CA VAL A 31 -59.01 -4.16 17.20
C VAL A 31 -58.98 -4.07 18.76
N TYR A 32 -58.91 -2.84 19.33
CA TYR A 32 -59.49 -2.25 20.60
C TYR A 32 -58.43 -1.59 21.50
N ASN A 33 -58.60 -0.40 22.11
CA ASN A 33 -59.76 0.49 22.31
C ASN A 33 -59.31 1.94 22.62
N LYS A 34 -60.12 2.92 22.21
CA LYS A 34 -60.06 4.34 22.66
C LYS A 34 -61.12 4.56 23.74
N SER A 35 -60.70 4.97 24.93
CA SER A 35 -61.54 5.75 25.86
C SER A 35 -60.67 6.28 27.00
N ASP A 36 -60.27 7.55 26.93
CA ASP A 36 -60.76 8.54 27.90
C ASP A 36 -60.13 9.93 27.70
N LEU A 37 -60.99 10.92 27.94
CA LEU A 37 -60.74 12.32 28.27
C LEU A 37 -60.61 13.35 27.13
N ASN A 38 -61.79 13.89 26.90
CA ASN A 38 -62.16 15.15 26.27
C ASN A 38 -61.66 16.38 27.07
N LEU A 39 -61.56 17.50 26.35
CA LEU A 39 -61.76 18.91 26.73
C LEU A 39 -60.56 19.83 26.96
N ASP A 40 -60.52 20.80 26.04
CA ASP A 40 -60.37 22.25 26.21
C ASP A 40 -58.99 22.92 26.14
N ARG A 41 -58.87 23.67 25.03
CA ARG A 41 -58.16 24.93 24.82
C ARG A 41 -57.69 25.63 26.10
N HIS A 42 -56.38 25.84 26.20
CA HIS A 42 -55.76 27.15 26.30
C HIS A 42 -54.23 26.97 26.19
N VAL A 43 -53.68 27.05 24.97
CA VAL A 43 -52.25 27.34 24.82
C VAL A 43 -52.13 28.83 24.62
N ASN A 44 -51.44 29.42 25.60
CA ASN A 44 -51.19 30.83 25.78
C ASN A 44 -50.35 31.35 24.60
N THR A 45 -50.56 32.59 24.18
CA THR A 45 -49.77 33.32 23.17
C THR A 45 -48.29 33.54 23.54
N PHE A 46 -47.78 32.79 24.51
CA PHE A 46 -46.40 32.80 24.98
C PHE A 46 -45.55 31.65 24.40
N ASP A 47 -46.14 30.49 24.05
CA ASP A 47 -45.38 29.34 23.52
C ASP A 47 -45.05 29.46 22.02
N LEU A 48 -45.89 30.17 21.26
CA LEU A 48 -45.58 30.57 19.88
C LEU A 48 -44.50 31.65 19.80
N PHE A 49 -44.24 32.36 20.90
CA PHE A 49 -43.15 33.32 20.97
C PHE A 49 -41.82 32.60 21.22
N ILE A 50 -41.80 31.48 21.95
CA ILE A 50 -40.58 30.70 22.22
C ILE A 50 -40.13 29.89 20.99
N LEU A 51 -41.04 29.33 20.18
CA LEU A 51 -40.66 28.66 18.93
C LEU A 51 -40.24 29.61 17.80
N ALA A 52 -40.71 30.87 17.81
CA ALA A 52 -40.24 31.90 16.87
C ALA A 52 -38.93 32.58 17.33
N LEU A 53 -38.55 32.43 18.60
CA LEU A 53 -37.33 33.02 19.17
C LEU A 53 -36.06 32.18 18.92
N ASP A 54 -36.18 30.87 18.62
CA ASP A 54 -35.01 30.05 18.28
C ASP A 54 -34.50 30.27 16.84
N TRP A 55 -35.38 30.61 15.89
CA TRP A 55 -34.96 30.84 14.51
C TRP A 55 -34.32 32.21 14.26
N HIS A 56 -34.55 33.19 15.13
CA HIS A 56 -33.82 34.47 15.08
C HIS A 56 -32.41 34.38 15.69
N ARG A 57 -32.05 33.26 16.35
CA ARG A 57 -30.68 33.02 16.82
C ARG A 57 -29.77 32.38 15.77
N VAL A 58 -30.32 31.77 14.72
CA VAL A 58 -29.55 31.27 13.57
C VAL A 58 -29.18 32.41 12.59
N ALA A 59 -29.68 33.63 12.83
CA ALA A 59 -29.39 34.80 11.99
C ALA A 59 -28.06 35.52 12.32
N GLU A 60 -27.27 35.04 13.29
CA GLU A 60 -25.96 35.59 13.62
C GLU A 60 -24.89 34.47 13.55
N LYS A 61 -23.97 34.62 12.59
CA LYS A 61 -22.68 33.92 12.39
C LYS A 61 -22.40 32.82 13.43
N GLU A 62 -22.74 31.57 13.14
CA GLU A 62 -22.38 30.44 14.00
C GLU A 62 -20.90 30.05 13.76
N ILE A 63 -20.00 30.91 14.24
CA ILE A 63 -18.55 30.70 14.13
C ILE A 63 -18.20 29.41 14.87
N GLY A 64 -17.81 28.39 14.10
CA GLY A 64 -17.46 27.07 14.59
C GLY A 64 -17.65 26.05 13.50
N ASN A 65 -18.90 25.71 13.18
CA ASN A 65 -19.22 24.56 12.33
C ASN A 65 -19.50 24.91 10.86
N PHE A 66 -20.08 26.08 10.58
CA PHE A 66 -20.40 26.55 9.23
C PHE A 66 -20.67 28.06 9.21
N LEU A 67 -20.71 28.66 8.03
CA LEU A 67 -21.18 30.02 7.81
C LEU A 67 -22.43 30.02 6.93
N LEU A 68 -23.40 30.89 7.22
CA LEU A 68 -24.54 31.10 6.33
C LEU A 68 -24.22 32.09 5.20
N LYS A 69 -23.16 32.88 5.36
CA LYS A 69 -22.70 33.90 4.41
C LYS A 69 -21.18 34.01 4.43
N ILE A 70 -20.60 34.27 3.26
CA ILE A 70 -19.20 34.63 3.08
C ILE A 70 -19.17 36.05 2.52
N GLU A 71 -18.80 37.01 3.36
CA GLU A 71 -18.80 38.43 3.00
C GLU A 71 -17.38 38.97 2.75
N THR A 72 -16.38 38.33 3.33
CA THR A 72 -14.97 38.73 3.30
C THR A 72 -14.04 37.55 3.00
N GLU A 73 -12.80 37.84 2.59
CA GLU A 73 -11.76 36.81 2.41
C GLU A 73 -11.46 36.09 3.74
N GLU A 74 -11.49 36.80 4.87
CA GLU A 74 -11.34 36.21 6.21
C GLU A 74 -12.45 35.18 6.52
N ASP A 75 -13.69 35.45 6.08
CA ASP A 75 -14.78 34.48 6.22
C ASP A 75 -14.48 33.21 5.42
N LEU A 76 -14.04 33.36 4.17
CA LEU A 76 -13.65 32.23 3.32
C LEU A 76 -12.50 31.45 3.94
N GLU A 77 -11.43 32.11 4.34
CA GLU A 77 -10.25 31.49 4.96
C GLU A 77 -10.60 30.70 6.22
N SER A 78 -11.53 31.20 7.03
CA SER A 78 -11.91 30.57 8.31
C SER A 78 -12.59 29.20 8.17
N ILE A 79 -13.16 28.90 7.00
CA ILE A 79 -13.91 27.66 6.76
C ILE A 79 -13.36 26.81 5.62
N THR A 80 -12.31 27.27 4.93
CA THR A 80 -11.68 26.58 3.80
C THR A 80 -10.27 26.13 4.15
N VAL A 81 -9.74 25.16 3.42
CA VAL A 81 -8.34 24.72 3.51
C VAL A 81 -7.57 25.15 2.26
N GLU A 82 -6.25 25.02 2.29
CA GLU A 82 -5.42 25.19 1.09
C GLU A 82 -5.83 24.18 0.01
N GLY A 83 -5.95 24.64 -1.24
CA GLY A 83 -6.40 23.81 -2.34
C GLY A 83 -5.46 22.63 -2.58
N SER A 84 -6.02 21.43 -2.74
CA SER A 84 -5.26 20.23 -3.09
C SER A 84 -5.67 19.74 -4.49
N GLY A 85 -4.70 19.30 -5.31
CA GLY A 85 -4.97 18.67 -6.61
C GLY A 85 -5.01 19.57 -7.85
N ARG A 86 -5.14 20.90 -7.72
CA ARG A 86 -5.08 21.86 -8.85
C ARG A 86 -4.27 23.11 -8.51
N PHE A 87 -3.31 23.47 -9.36
CA PHE A 87 -2.40 24.61 -9.11
C PHE A 87 -3.07 25.99 -9.16
N ASP A 88 -4.21 26.10 -9.85
CA ASP A 88 -4.99 27.33 -9.90
C ASP A 88 -5.95 27.44 -8.70
N VAL A 89 -6.17 26.40 -7.90
CA VAL A 89 -6.99 26.48 -6.68
C VAL A 89 -6.11 26.90 -5.51
N VAL A 90 -6.36 28.10 -4.99
CA VAL A 90 -5.70 28.65 -3.80
C VAL A 90 -6.34 28.08 -2.53
N ARG A 91 -7.67 28.00 -2.51
CA ARG A 91 -8.44 27.49 -1.36
C ARG A 91 -9.65 26.68 -1.82
N GLU A 92 -10.01 25.71 -1.00
CA GLU A 92 -11.16 24.84 -1.23
C GLU A 92 -12.03 24.75 0.03
N GLY A 93 -13.35 24.85 -0.16
CA GLY A 93 -14.36 24.69 0.87
C GLY A 93 -15.56 23.92 0.35
N LYS A 94 -16.57 23.78 1.19
CA LYS A 94 -17.78 23.02 0.86
C LYS A 94 -19.04 23.81 1.15
N TYR A 95 -20.07 23.64 0.34
CA TYR A 95 -21.37 24.24 0.56
C TYR A 95 -22.49 23.21 0.46
N TRP A 96 -23.65 23.61 0.97
CA TRP A 96 -24.91 22.91 0.86
C TRP A 96 -26.01 23.92 0.56
N ALA A 97 -26.94 23.58 -0.33
CA ALA A 97 -28.03 24.47 -0.71
C ALA A 97 -29.34 23.69 -0.99
N PRO A 98 -30.52 24.21 -0.63
CA PRO A 98 -31.79 23.55 -0.93
C PRO A 98 -32.04 23.53 -2.44
N ALA A 99 -32.48 22.39 -2.97
CA ALA A 99 -32.84 22.25 -4.38
C ALA A 99 -34.29 22.66 -4.68
N THR A 100 -35.11 22.84 -3.65
CA THR A 100 -36.52 23.28 -3.76
C THR A 100 -36.83 24.37 -2.72
N ASP A 101 -37.98 25.05 -2.89
CA ASP A 101 -38.47 26.07 -1.94
C ASP A 101 -39.19 25.45 -0.72
N ASP A 102 -38.96 24.17 -0.41
CA ASP A 102 -39.58 23.51 0.73
C ASP A 102 -39.09 24.13 2.06
N PRO A 103 -39.98 24.75 2.86
CA PRO A 103 -39.60 25.41 4.10
C PRO A 103 -39.06 24.46 5.18
N ASP A 104 -39.26 23.14 5.02
CA ASP A 104 -38.71 22.15 5.92
C ASP A 104 -37.22 21.94 5.66
N LEU A 105 -36.67 22.25 4.47
CA LEU A 105 -35.24 22.08 4.14
C LEU A 105 -34.33 23.05 4.90
N LEU A 106 -33.08 22.62 5.15
CA LEU A 106 -32.06 23.50 5.71
C LEU A 106 -31.72 24.64 4.72
N PRO A 107 -31.42 25.85 5.23
CA PRO A 107 -30.98 26.95 4.38
C PRO A 107 -29.63 26.63 3.74
N ASN A 108 -29.19 27.47 2.80
CA ASN A 108 -27.82 27.38 2.29
C ASN A 108 -26.77 27.55 3.41
N MET A 109 -25.66 26.83 3.31
CA MET A 109 -24.60 26.80 4.33
C MET A 109 -23.25 26.59 3.65
N PHE A 110 -22.20 27.20 4.20
CA PHE A 110 -20.81 26.96 3.87
C PHE A 110 -20.15 26.23 5.02
N GLN A 111 -19.83 24.95 4.82
CA GLN A 111 -19.30 24.04 5.82
C GLN A 111 -17.87 24.42 6.22
N ASN A 112 -17.57 24.38 7.52
CA ASN A 112 -16.19 24.52 7.99
C ASN A 112 -15.41 23.23 7.74
N VAL A 113 -14.66 23.19 6.64
CA VAL A 113 -13.90 21.98 6.26
C VAL A 113 -12.69 21.72 7.15
N ASN A 114 -12.26 22.71 7.96
CA ASN A 114 -11.23 22.50 8.97
C ASN A 114 -11.71 21.59 10.13
N LEU A 115 -13.03 21.53 10.36
CA LEU A 115 -13.62 20.66 11.39
C LEU A 115 -14.27 19.42 10.80
N TYR A 116 -14.90 19.56 9.63
CA TYR A 116 -15.65 18.49 8.99
C TYR A 116 -15.19 18.39 7.53
N PRO A 117 -14.24 17.53 7.19
CA PRO A 117 -13.78 17.39 5.82
C PRO A 117 -14.87 16.88 4.86
N PHE A 118 -15.86 16.11 5.34
CA PHE A 118 -16.88 15.47 4.50
C PHE A 118 -18.31 15.94 4.80
N HIS A 119 -19.19 15.97 3.79
CA HIS A 119 -20.59 16.36 3.97
C HIS A 119 -21.36 15.41 4.93
N PRO A 120 -21.26 14.07 4.81
CA PRO A 120 -21.98 13.17 5.72
C PRO A 120 -21.58 13.39 7.19
N GLU A 121 -20.29 13.59 7.45
CA GLU A 121 -19.76 13.87 8.78
C GLU A 121 -20.30 15.19 9.34
N PHE A 122 -20.31 16.25 8.52
CA PHE A 122 -20.88 17.54 8.90
C PHE A 122 -22.36 17.43 9.28
N PHE A 123 -23.20 16.79 8.46
CA PHE A 123 -24.63 16.70 8.74
C PHE A 123 -24.96 15.81 9.93
N THR A 124 -24.30 14.66 10.04
CA THR A 124 -24.53 13.75 11.16
C THR A 124 -24.02 14.31 12.48
N SER A 125 -22.98 15.14 12.46
CA SER A 125 -22.41 15.77 13.66
C SER A 125 -23.15 17.04 14.09
N VAL A 126 -23.52 17.90 13.13
CA VAL A 126 -24.10 19.22 13.40
C VAL A 126 -25.63 19.16 13.47
N PHE A 127 -26.26 18.26 12.71
CA PHE A 127 -27.71 18.08 12.65
C PHE A 127 -28.13 16.59 12.88
N PRO A 128 -27.67 15.95 13.97
CA PRO A 128 -27.92 14.51 14.22
C PRO A 128 -29.40 14.16 14.27
N GLU A 129 -30.23 15.02 14.86
CA GLU A 129 -31.69 14.82 14.98
C GLU A 129 -32.39 14.71 13.62
N ARG A 130 -31.75 15.20 12.55
CA ARG A 130 -32.31 15.23 11.21
C ARG A 130 -31.71 14.20 10.27
N PHE A 131 -30.41 13.93 10.36
CA PHE A 131 -29.70 13.11 9.36
C PHE A 131 -29.05 11.83 9.92
N ALA A 132 -29.19 11.53 11.22
CA ALA A 132 -28.67 10.27 11.76
C ALA A 132 -29.26 9.06 11.02
N GLY A 133 -28.39 8.23 10.43
CA GLY A 133 -28.77 7.02 9.71
C GLY A 133 -29.38 7.24 8.32
N GLN A 134 -29.30 8.45 7.76
CA GLN A 134 -29.71 8.71 6.37
C GLN A 134 -28.55 8.60 5.40
N ASP A 135 -28.82 8.06 4.22
CA ASP A 135 -27.90 8.12 3.08
C ASP A 135 -27.87 9.55 2.52
N THR A 136 -26.74 10.22 2.67
CA THR A 136 -26.56 11.61 2.22
C THR A 136 -26.52 11.70 0.69
N LEU A 137 -26.10 10.64 -0.01
CA LEU A 137 -26.08 10.60 -1.48
C LEU A 137 -27.50 10.59 -2.05
N ALA A 138 -28.42 9.86 -1.41
CA ALA A 138 -29.83 9.83 -1.80
C ALA A 138 -30.53 11.21 -1.72
N LEU A 139 -30.00 12.15 -0.94
CA LEU A 139 -30.54 13.52 -0.82
C LEU A 139 -30.04 14.47 -1.92
N ILE A 140 -28.93 14.12 -2.60
CA ILE A 140 -28.23 14.98 -3.57
C ILE A 140 -28.20 14.41 -5.01
N LEU A 141 -28.52 13.13 -5.21
CA LEU A 141 -28.67 12.48 -6.52
C LEU A 141 -30.15 12.44 -6.95
N ARG A 142 -30.46 12.30 -8.26
CA ARG A 142 -31.85 12.36 -8.80
C ARG A 142 -32.64 11.05 -8.73
N ASP A 143 -32.04 9.93 -8.32
CA ASP A 143 -32.76 8.66 -8.06
C ASP A 143 -33.84 8.77 -6.95
N SER A 144 -33.82 9.87 -6.19
CA SER A 144 -34.90 10.45 -5.39
C SER A 144 -35.01 11.92 -5.80
N PRO A 145 -36.19 12.60 -5.81
CA PRO A 145 -36.21 14.03 -6.11
C PRO A 145 -35.16 14.74 -5.26
N ARG A 146 -34.21 15.42 -5.93
CA ARG A 146 -33.07 16.05 -5.27
C ARG A 146 -33.60 17.06 -4.24
N ASP A 147 -33.30 16.83 -2.98
CA ASP A 147 -33.68 17.73 -1.89
C ASP A 147 -32.64 18.86 -1.75
N TYR A 148 -31.37 18.55 -2.03
CA TYR A 148 -30.25 19.49 -1.88
C TYR A 148 -29.23 19.42 -3.01
N PHE A 149 -28.57 20.55 -3.26
CA PHE A 149 -27.29 20.63 -3.94
C PHE A 149 -26.17 20.60 -2.89
N ALA A 150 -25.10 19.87 -3.20
CA ALA A 150 -23.90 19.81 -2.40
C ALA A 150 -22.69 19.88 -3.33
N GLY A 151 -21.66 20.62 -2.94
CA GLY A 151 -20.49 20.81 -3.78
C GLY A 151 -19.40 21.61 -3.09
N ALA A 152 -18.37 21.91 -3.85
CA ALA A 152 -17.25 22.70 -3.39
C ALA A 152 -17.40 24.18 -3.76
N ILE A 153 -16.76 25.02 -2.96
CA ILE A 153 -16.44 26.41 -3.29
C ILE A 153 -14.93 26.54 -3.41
N PHE A 154 -14.47 27.38 -4.33
CA PHE A 154 -13.07 27.52 -4.67
C PHE A 154 -12.67 28.99 -4.70
N GLU A 155 -11.45 29.26 -4.29
CA GLU A 155 -10.68 30.43 -4.70
C GLU A 155 -9.69 30.00 -5.77
N PHE A 156 -9.81 30.56 -6.98
CA PHE A 156 -8.89 30.33 -8.08
C PHE A 156 -7.95 31.51 -8.30
N ARG A 157 -6.70 31.23 -8.68
CA ARG A 157 -5.75 32.19 -9.24
C ARG A 157 -5.71 32.06 -10.75
N THR A 158 -6.04 33.14 -11.45
CA THR A 158 -6.04 33.19 -12.92
C THR A 158 -4.62 33.31 -13.47
N VAL A 159 -4.44 32.96 -14.76
CA VAL A 159 -3.13 32.99 -15.45
C VAL A 159 -2.47 34.37 -15.44
N ASP A 160 -3.27 35.44 -15.42
CA ASP A 160 -2.80 36.84 -15.30
C ASP A 160 -2.58 37.29 -13.85
N GLY A 161 -2.68 36.38 -12.87
CA GLY A 161 -2.46 36.64 -11.46
C GLY A 161 -3.64 37.26 -10.72
N GLY A 162 -4.83 37.28 -11.33
CA GLY A 162 -6.07 37.68 -10.69
C GLY A 162 -6.70 36.57 -9.85
N THR A 163 -7.81 36.89 -9.18
CA THR A 163 -8.58 35.93 -8.37
C THR A 163 -9.98 35.74 -8.96
N VAL A 164 -10.43 34.50 -9.05
CA VAL A 164 -11.81 34.14 -9.40
C VAL A 164 -12.34 33.20 -8.34
N TYR A 165 -13.51 33.48 -7.79
CA TYR A 165 -14.19 32.56 -6.90
C TYR A 165 -15.15 31.70 -7.70
N GLY A 166 -15.28 30.42 -7.35
CA GLY A 166 -16.19 29.54 -8.07
C GLY A 166 -16.81 28.46 -7.22
N PHE A 167 -17.76 27.74 -7.79
CA PHE A 167 -18.40 26.59 -7.17
C PHE A 167 -18.65 25.50 -8.21
N ASP A 168 -18.73 24.26 -7.75
CA ASP A 168 -19.22 23.12 -8.52
C ASP A 168 -20.37 22.43 -7.79
N SER A 169 -20.84 21.29 -8.28
CA SER A 169 -21.80 20.45 -7.58
C SER A 169 -21.49 18.99 -7.84
N VAL A 170 -21.67 18.19 -6.79
CA VAL A 170 -21.64 16.73 -6.87
C VAL A 170 -22.77 16.26 -7.80
N ALA A 171 -22.42 15.29 -8.64
CA ALA A 171 -23.31 14.54 -9.52
C ALA A 171 -22.76 13.11 -9.66
N ASP A 172 -23.60 12.16 -10.05
CA ASP A 172 -23.11 10.88 -10.53
C ASP A 172 -22.51 11.08 -11.94
N TYR A 173 -21.21 10.84 -12.08
CA TYR A 173 -20.50 11.01 -13.34
C TYR A 173 -20.50 9.74 -14.21
N LEU A 174 -21.03 8.63 -13.71
CA LEU A 174 -21.25 7.39 -14.46
C LEU A 174 -22.60 7.40 -15.19
N ASP A 175 -23.56 8.19 -14.72
CA ASP A 175 -24.81 8.48 -15.42
C ASP A 175 -24.86 9.95 -15.89
N THR A 176 -24.70 10.17 -17.19
CA THR A 176 -24.83 11.51 -17.79
C THR A 176 -26.19 12.18 -17.52
N SER A 177 -27.22 11.40 -17.17
CA SER A 177 -28.54 11.89 -16.78
C SER A 177 -28.58 12.51 -15.38
N GLU A 178 -27.51 12.43 -14.59
CA GLU A 178 -27.34 13.03 -13.26
C GLU A 178 -26.54 14.34 -13.27
N LEU A 179 -25.91 14.68 -14.40
CA LEU A 179 -25.21 15.96 -14.57
C LEU A 179 -26.18 17.14 -14.46
N LEU A 180 -25.73 18.22 -13.81
CA LEU A 180 -26.54 19.44 -13.66
C LEU A 180 -26.80 20.08 -15.03
N THR A 181 -28.05 20.45 -15.24
CA THR A 181 -28.47 21.24 -16.40
C THR A 181 -28.14 22.72 -16.20
N GLN A 182 -28.09 23.48 -17.29
CA GLN A 182 -27.88 24.93 -17.23
C GLN A 182 -28.93 25.64 -16.34
N GLU A 183 -30.17 25.13 -16.30
CA GLU A 183 -31.26 25.70 -15.48
C GLU A 183 -31.04 25.48 -13.98
N GLU A 184 -30.59 24.28 -13.58
CA GLU A 184 -30.27 23.99 -12.17
C GLU A 184 -29.03 24.75 -11.71
N VAL A 185 -28.00 24.89 -12.56
CA VAL A 185 -26.84 25.72 -12.22
C VAL A 185 -27.24 27.19 -12.09
N ALA A 186 -28.20 27.69 -12.88
CA ALA A 186 -28.74 29.04 -12.71
C ALA A 186 -29.43 29.20 -11.34
N GLN A 187 -30.29 28.25 -10.96
CA GLN A 187 -30.95 28.25 -9.65
C GLN A 187 -29.94 28.23 -8.51
N LEU A 188 -28.95 27.34 -8.60
CA LEU A 188 -27.91 27.20 -7.60
C LEU A 188 -27.03 28.45 -7.50
N TYR A 189 -26.65 29.04 -8.63
CA TYR A 189 -25.92 30.31 -8.68
C TYR A 189 -26.73 31.43 -8.00
N ASP A 190 -28.04 31.51 -8.23
CA ASP A 190 -28.89 32.53 -7.60
C ASP A 190 -28.95 32.35 -6.07
N ILE A 191 -28.95 31.11 -5.56
CA ILE A 191 -28.92 30.81 -4.12
C ILE A 191 -27.55 31.18 -3.53
N LEU A 192 -26.46 30.72 -4.15
CA LEU A 192 -25.11 30.93 -3.62
C LEU A 192 -24.66 32.38 -3.73
N SER A 193 -24.93 33.06 -4.86
CA SER A 193 -24.49 34.44 -5.08
C SER A 193 -25.14 35.46 -4.12
N GLN A 194 -26.31 35.14 -3.54
CA GLN A 194 -26.94 35.95 -2.49
C GLN A 194 -26.21 35.86 -1.14
N ASN A 195 -25.50 34.76 -0.90
CA ASN A 195 -24.85 34.46 0.38
C ASN A 195 -23.31 34.46 0.29
N PHE A 196 -22.76 34.40 -0.92
CA PHE A 196 -21.34 34.54 -1.23
C PHE A 196 -21.11 35.89 -1.90
N GLN A 197 -20.41 36.84 -1.26
CA GLN A 197 -20.28 38.23 -1.73
C GLN A 197 -18.93 38.53 -2.41
N LEU A 198 -17.95 37.62 -2.34
CA LEU A 198 -16.67 37.79 -3.04
C LEU A 198 -16.86 37.67 -4.56
N ARG A 199 -16.11 38.47 -5.33
CA ARG A 199 -16.29 38.60 -6.79
C ARG A 199 -14.94 38.67 -7.52
N PRO A 200 -14.86 38.19 -8.77
CA PRO A 200 -15.92 37.55 -9.56
C PRO A 200 -16.29 36.17 -9.00
N PHE A 201 -17.58 35.80 -9.05
CA PHE A 201 -18.09 34.49 -8.63
C PHE A 201 -18.74 33.79 -9.82
N ALA A 202 -18.37 32.54 -10.07
CA ALA A 202 -18.75 31.82 -11.28
C ALA A 202 -19.05 30.34 -11.02
N TYR A 203 -19.81 29.70 -11.91
CA TYR A 203 -19.83 28.24 -11.97
C TYR A 203 -18.49 27.75 -12.53
N ALA A 204 -17.81 26.89 -11.79
CA ALA A 204 -16.45 26.45 -12.05
C ALA A 204 -16.32 24.93 -11.85
N PRO A 205 -16.88 24.11 -12.76
CA PRO A 205 -16.82 22.65 -12.63
C PRO A 205 -15.37 22.16 -12.72
N VAL A 206 -15.00 21.21 -11.85
CA VAL A 206 -13.66 20.59 -11.88
C VAL A 206 -13.66 19.22 -12.55
N HIS A 207 -14.80 18.53 -12.62
CA HIS A 207 -14.90 17.22 -13.27
C HIS A 207 -14.93 17.34 -14.81
N PRO A 208 -14.15 16.54 -15.58
CA PRO A 208 -14.06 16.66 -17.04
C PRO A 208 -15.40 16.64 -17.79
N LEU A 209 -16.32 15.74 -17.41
CA LEU A 209 -17.63 15.65 -18.04
C LEU A 209 -18.50 16.90 -17.78
N ALA A 210 -18.41 17.48 -16.58
CA ALA A 210 -19.16 18.71 -16.25
C ALA A 210 -18.56 19.93 -16.96
N VAL A 211 -17.23 19.97 -17.12
CA VAL A 211 -16.52 20.96 -17.95
C VAL A 211 -16.97 20.87 -19.41
N GLU A 212 -17.04 19.66 -19.96
CA GLU A 212 -17.49 19.43 -21.33
C GLU A 212 -18.94 19.91 -21.54
N VAL A 213 -19.86 19.53 -20.65
CA VAL A 213 -21.26 20.00 -20.71
C VAL A 213 -21.33 21.53 -20.62
N ALA A 214 -20.62 22.14 -19.67
CA ALA A 214 -20.63 23.59 -19.48
C ALA A 214 -19.99 24.35 -20.65
N SER A 215 -19.00 23.77 -21.33
CA SER A 215 -18.35 24.35 -22.51
C SER A 215 -19.28 24.48 -23.72
N ASN A 216 -20.37 23.71 -23.75
CA ASN A 216 -21.38 23.74 -24.79
C ASN A 216 -22.53 24.73 -24.51
N TRP A 217 -22.52 25.46 -23.39
CA TRP A 217 -23.53 26.47 -23.08
C TRP A 217 -23.22 27.79 -23.80
N GLU A 218 -24.02 28.14 -24.80
CA GLU A 218 -23.79 29.34 -25.61
C GLU A 218 -24.24 30.65 -24.92
N ASP A 219 -25.23 30.59 -24.01
CA ASP A 219 -25.88 31.75 -23.37
C ASP A 219 -26.21 31.50 -21.87
N ALA A 220 -25.21 31.22 -21.03
CA ALA A 220 -25.42 31.08 -19.58
C ALA A 220 -25.84 32.41 -18.93
N SER A 221 -26.89 32.40 -18.10
CA SER A 221 -27.37 33.57 -17.35
C SER A 221 -26.47 33.94 -16.15
N PHE A 222 -25.43 33.15 -15.92
CA PHE A 222 -24.46 33.27 -14.84
C PHE A 222 -23.03 33.17 -15.40
N PRO A 223 -22.01 33.74 -14.74
CA PRO A 223 -20.63 33.59 -15.16
C PRO A 223 -20.20 32.13 -15.10
N VAL A 224 -19.58 31.64 -16.18
CA VAL A 224 -18.93 30.33 -16.21
C VAL A 224 -17.43 30.54 -16.26
N TYR A 225 -16.72 30.00 -15.29
CA TYR A 225 -15.27 29.93 -15.30
C TYR A 225 -14.88 28.52 -15.73
N LEU A 226 -14.45 28.40 -16.99
CA LEU A 226 -13.75 27.23 -17.47
C LEU A 226 -12.27 27.60 -17.45
N PRO A 227 -11.51 27.10 -16.48
CA PRO A 227 -10.08 27.35 -16.41
C PRO A 227 -9.45 27.07 -17.78
N GLY A 228 -8.92 28.12 -18.41
CA GLY A 228 -8.26 27.99 -19.71
C GLY A 228 -7.01 27.15 -19.51
N ALA A 229 -6.93 26.01 -20.21
CA ALA A 229 -5.80 25.08 -20.24
C ALA A 229 -5.06 25.01 -18.90
N THR A 230 -5.44 24.05 -18.06
CA THR A 230 -4.57 23.48 -17.02
C THR A 230 -3.13 23.67 -17.48
N ILE A 231 -2.29 24.38 -16.72
CA ILE A 231 -0.85 24.16 -16.80
C ILE A 231 -0.73 22.71 -16.38
N GLU A 232 -0.80 21.81 -17.36
CA GLU A 232 -0.58 20.39 -17.15
C GLU A 232 0.78 20.35 -16.50
N LYS A 233 0.82 19.91 -15.24
CA LYS A 233 2.08 19.62 -14.58
C LYS A 233 2.77 18.64 -15.53
N THR A 234 3.86 19.07 -16.14
CA THR A 234 4.62 18.21 -17.05
C THR A 234 5.61 17.35 -16.29
N TYR A 235 5.81 17.66 -15.01
CA TYR A 235 6.79 17.04 -14.14
C TYR A 235 6.44 17.17 -12.65
N GLU A 236 6.60 16.08 -11.91
CA GLU A 236 6.54 16.02 -10.45
C GLU A 236 7.57 15.03 -9.93
N ALA A 237 8.56 15.49 -9.15
CA ALA A 237 9.43 14.61 -8.40
C ALA A 237 8.71 14.10 -7.14
N LEU A 238 8.70 12.78 -6.95
CA LEU A 238 8.31 12.15 -5.68
C LEU A 238 9.54 11.75 -4.88
N THR A 239 10.54 11.17 -5.57
CA THR A 239 11.85 10.85 -5.01
C THR A 239 12.91 11.48 -5.89
N VAL A 240 13.54 12.54 -5.40
CA VAL A 240 14.66 13.20 -6.08
C VAL A 240 15.91 12.32 -6.03
N GLY A 241 16.81 12.48 -6.99
CA GLY A 241 18.06 11.76 -7.01
C GLY A 241 18.63 11.60 -8.40
N THR A 242 19.84 11.04 -8.46
CA THR A 242 20.49 10.65 -9.71
C THR A 242 20.62 9.14 -9.72
N ASN A 243 20.41 8.51 -10.88
CA ASN A 243 20.78 7.11 -11.08
C ASN A 243 21.13 6.84 -12.55
N TYR A 244 21.84 5.74 -12.79
CA TYR A 244 22.10 5.21 -14.11
C TYR A 244 21.23 3.99 -14.35
N GLY A 245 20.72 3.83 -15.58
CA GLY A 245 20.00 2.62 -15.95
C GLY A 245 19.57 2.58 -17.40
N ARG A 246 19.17 1.39 -17.86
CA ARG A 246 18.65 1.18 -19.21
C ARG A 246 17.17 1.53 -19.26
N VAL A 247 16.76 2.35 -20.22
CA VAL A 247 15.35 2.76 -20.33
C VAL A 247 14.49 1.61 -20.84
N ARG A 248 13.41 1.31 -20.11
CA ARG A 248 12.38 0.34 -20.49
C ARG A 248 11.04 1.05 -20.57
N LEU A 249 10.50 1.16 -21.78
CA LEU A 249 9.14 1.66 -22.00
C LEU A 249 8.18 0.48 -21.88
N LEU A 250 7.27 0.53 -20.91
CA LEU A 250 6.31 -0.54 -20.67
C LEU A 250 4.94 0.04 -20.36
N THR A 251 3.90 -0.67 -20.75
CA THR A 251 2.56 -0.52 -20.17
C THR A 251 2.46 -1.33 -18.87
N VAL A 252 1.44 -1.09 -18.05
CA VAL A 252 1.23 -1.86 -16.80
C VAL A 252 1.12 -3.39 -17.05
N PRO A 253 0.42 -3.88 -18.09
CA PRO A 253 0.43 -5.31 -18.42
C PRO A 253 1.80 -5.85 -18.82
N GLU A 254 2.58 -5.08 -19.60
CA GLU A 254 3.93 -5.49 -20.01
C GLU A 254 4.90 -5.48 -18.84
N LEU A 255 4.74 -4.56 -17.87
CA LEU A 255 5.47 -4.59 -16.61
C LEU A 255 5.18 -5.88 -15.83
N ALA A 256 3.93 -6.31 -15.75
CA ALA A 256 3.56 -7.56 -15.08
C ALA A 256 4.20 -8.78 -15.77
N GLU A 257 4.15 -8.83 -17.10
CA GLU A 257 4.80 -9.89 -17.88
C GLU A 257 6.33 -9.88 -17.70
N ALA A 258 6.94 -8.70 -17.76
CA ALA A 258 8.38 -8.54 -17.60
C ALA A 258 8.86 -8.91 -16.19
N ASN A 259 8.07 -8.59 -15.15
CA ASN A 259 8.34 -9.07 -13.79
C ASN A 259 8.22 -10.60 -13.69
N ALA A 260 7.19 -11.20 -14.29
CA ALA A 260 7.00 -12.65 -14.30
C ALA A 260 8.16 -13.38 -15.02
N ASN A 261 8.66 -12.79 -16.10
CA ASN A 261 9.76 -13.34 -16.90
C ASN A 261 11.16 -12.94 -16.38
N GLY A 262 11.25 -12.06 -15.38
CA GLY A 262 12.51 -11.57 -14.83
C GLY A 262 13.34 -10.70 -15.78
N THR A 263 12.70 -9.88 -16.62
CA THR A 263 13.40 -9.05 -17.63
C THR A 263 13.63 -7.60 -17.19
N ILE A 264 13.37 -7.29 -15.91
CA ILE A 264 13.56 -5.97 -15.28
C ILE A 264 14.39 -6.12 -14.01
N SER A 265 15.41 -5.27 -13.86
CA SER A 265 16.39 -5.30 -12.78
C SER A 265 16.57 -3.94 -12.11
N TRP A 266 17.40 -3.90 -11.06
CA TRP A 266 17.82 -2.66 -10.42
C TRP A 266 18.66 -1.75 -11.34
N GLN A 267 19.08 -2.24 -12.51
CA GLN A 267 19.81 -1.49 -13.52
C GLN A 267 18.88 -0.88 -14.60
N ASP A 268 17.56 -1.03 -14.46
CA ASP A 268 16.59 -0.54 -15.43
C ASP A 268 15.83 0.68 -14.92
N ILE A 269 15.61 1.66 -15.80
CA ILE A 269 14.74 2.82 -15.59
C ILE A 269 13.39 2.47 -16.23
N LEU A 270 12.37 2.30 -15.40
CA LEU A 270 11.02 2.00 -15.88
C LEU A 270 10.31 3.29 -16.27
N VAL A 271 9.74 3.28 -17.47
CA VAL A 271 8.93 4.38 -17.98
C VAL A 271 7.57 3.83 -18.36
N LEU A 272 6.57 4.23 -17.59
CA LEU A 272 5.21 3.70 -17.62
C LEU A 272 4.24 4.78 -18.08
N ASP A 273 3.27 4.41 -18.92
CA ASP A 273 2.21 5.29 -19.39
C ASP A 273 1.24 5.70 -18.25
N VAL A 274 1.03 4.80 -17.29
CA VAL A 274 0.20 5.01 -16.11
C VAL A 274 0.93 4.50 -14.88
N THR A 275 0.64 5.09 -13.72
CA THR A 275 1.13 4.58 -12.43
C THR A 275 0.61 3.17 -12.18
N PRO A 276 1.49 2.17 -11.97
CA PRO A 276 1.06 0.83 -11.62
C PRO A 276 0.56 0.79 -10.17
N PHE A 277 -0.20 -0.24 -9.82
CA PHE A 277 -0.60 -0.45 -8.43
C PHE A 277 0.61 -0.66 -7.51
N ASP A 278 1.62 -1.42 -7.96
CA ASP A 278 2.85 -1.68 -7.21
C ASP A 278 4.04 -1.96 -8.14
N ILE A 279 5.26 -1.88 -7.58
CA ILE A 279 6.54 -2.26 -8.20
C ILE A 279 7.33 -3.19 -7.26
N GLU A 280 7.29 -4.49 -7.53
CA GLU A 280 7.85 -5.48 -6.60
C GLU A 280 9.39 -5.45 -6.54
N GLY A 281 10.06 -5.54 -7.69
CA GLY A 281 11.54 -5.55 -7.76
C GLY A 281 12.15 -4.18 -7.47
N VAL A 282 13.47 -4.12 -7.28
CA VAL A 282 14.22 -2.85 -7.25
C VAL A 282 14.44 -2.37 -8.69
N GLN A 283 14.32 -1.06 -8.95
CA GLN A 283 14.62 -0.43 -10.24
C GLN A 283 15.49 0.81 -10.06
N ALA A 284 16.27 1.16 -11.08
CA ALA A 284 17.15 2.32 -11.06
C ALA A 284 16.35 3.62 -10.91
N ALA A 285 15.20 3.72 -11.59
CA ALA A 285 14.22 4.79 -11.40
C ALA A 285 12.85 4.36 -11.95
N VAL A 286 11.80 5.04 -11.51
CA VAL A 286 10.43 4.85 -12.01
C VAL A 286 9.83 6.17 -12.48
N ILE A 287 9.39 6.22 -13.73
CA ILE A 287 8.76 7.37 -14.36
C ILE A 287 7.35 6.97 -14.79
N THR A 288 6.34 7.70 -14.33
CA THR A 288 4.93 7.42 -14.65
C THR A 288 4.29 8.54 -15.45
N GLY A 289 3.35 8.19 -16.33
CA GLY A 289 2.59 9.15 -17.14
C GLY A 289 1.30 9.64 -16.49
N SER A 290 0.99 9.15 -15.29
CA SER A 290 -0.03 9.71 -14.40
C SER A 290 0.61 10.15 -13.07
N PRO A 291 0.10 11.21 -12.43
CA PRO A 291 0.51 11.60 -11.08
C PRO A 291 0.35 10.44 -10.09
N GLN A 292 1.24 10.41 -9.10
CA GLN A 292 1.25 9.42 -8.02
C GLN A 292 0.86 10.13 -6.72
N GLY A 293 0.08 9.46 -5.87
CA GLY A 293 -0.06 9.92 -4.49
C GLY A 293 1.24 9.72 -3.71
N GLU A 294 1.58 10.64 -2.81
CA GLU A 294 2.79 10.58 -1.96
C GLU A 294 2.87 9.29 -1.12
N LEU A 295 1.72 8.70 -0.80
CA LEU A 295 1.60 7.45 -0.03
C LEU A 295 1.34 6.22 -0.91
N SER A 296 1.48 6.34 -2.24
CA SER A 296 1.33 5.18 -3.14
C SER A 296 2.41 4.13 -2.86
N HIS A 297 2.10 2.86 -3.11
CA HIS A 297 3.06 1.76 -2.92
C HIS A 297 4.36 2.01 -3.72
N VAL A 298 4.23 2.56 -4.92
CA VAL A 298 5.35 2.95 -5.80
C VAL A 298 6.22 4.03 -5.15
N ALA A 299 5.62 5.13 -4.67
CA ALA A 299 6.34 6.21 -4.01
C ALA A 299 7.07 5.73 -2.76
N LEU A 300 6.40 4.94 -1.91
CA LEU A 300 7.00 4.43 -0.68
C LEU A 300 8.16 3.46 -0.95
N ARG A 301 8.03 2.55 -1.92
CA ARG A 301 9.09 1.60 -2.25
C ARG A 301 10.31 2.28 -2.85
N THR A 302 10.12 3.19 -3.81
CA THR A 302 11.23 3.95 -4.43
C THR A 302 11.95 4.83 -3.40
N ALA A 303 11.20 5.53 -2.54
CA ALA A 303 11.77 6.33 -1.46
C ALA A 303 12.59 5.49 -0.47
N ARG A 304 12.09 4.33 -0.04
CA ARG A 304 12.82 3.40 0.85
C ARG A 304 14.12 2.91 0.23
N ARG A 305 14.10 2.63 -1.07
CA ARG A 305 15.28 2.17 -1.82
C ARG A 305 16.23 3.32 -2.16
N GLY A 306 15.80 4.57 -2.01
CA GLY A 306 16.56 5.75 -2.44
C GLY A 306 16.67 5.87 -3.95
N THR A 307 15.72 5.31 -4.70
CA THR A 307 15.73 5.34 -6.17
C THR A 307 14.83 6.45 -6.72
N PRO A 308 15.26 7.20 -7.75
CA PRO A 308 14.48 8.30 -8.30
C PRO A 308 13.07 7.88 -8.77
N ASN A 309 12.08 8.72 -8.48
CA ASN A 309 10.68 8.51 -8.86
C ASN A 309 10.03 9.83 -9.25
N ALA A 310 9.38 9.88 -10.41
CA ALA A 310 8.64 11.06 -10.84
C ALA A 310 7.44 10.73 -11.74
N PHE A 311 6.47 11.63 -11.74
CA PHE A 311 5.55 11.76 -12.86
C PHE A 311 6.16 12.69 -13.92
N ILE A 312 6.10 12.28 -15.19
CA ILE A 312 6.46 13.09 -16.36
C ILE A 312 5.32 12.96 -17.38
N ALA A 313 4.82 14.09 -17.89
CA ALA A 313 3.78 14.06 -18.93
C ALA A 313 4.29 13.44 -20.23
N ASN A 314 3.47 12.55 -20.83
CA ASN A 314 3.79 11.81 -22.04
C ASN A 314 5.17 11.12 -22.00
N PRO A 315 5.45 10.31 -20.96
CA PRO A 315 6.82 9.88 -20.69
C PRO A 315 7.32 8.91 -21.76
N HIS A 316 6.45 8.10 -22.39
CA HIS A 316 6.83 7.27 -23.54
C HIS A 316 7.31 8.11 -24.73
N GLU A 317 6.72 9.28 -24.98
CA GLU A 317 7.20 10.18 -26.04
C GLU A 317 8.55 10.81 -25.68
N VAL A 318 8.70 11.26 -24.43
CA VAL A 318 9.94 11.86 -23.91
C VAL A 318 11.10 10.86 -23.96
N PHE A 319 10.84 9.59 -23.60
CA PHE A 319 11.86 8.56 -23.45
C PHE A 319 12.02 7.64 -24.67
N ALA A 320 11.15 7.70 -25.69
CA ALA A 320 11.29 6.96 -26.96
C ALA A 320 12.69 7.04 -27.60
N PRO A 321 13.39 8.19 -27.61
CA PRO A 321 14.74 8.26 -28.18
C PRO A 321 15.79 7.45 -27.42
N TYR A 322 15.50 7.03 -26.18
CA TYR A 322 16.41 6.38 -25.26
C TYR A 322 16.06 4.92 -24.97
N GLU A 323 15.01 4.37 -25.58
CA GLU A 323 14.58 2.99 -25.34
C GLU A 323 15.74 1.99 -25.50
N ASN A 324 15.93 1.12 -24.50
CA ASN A 324 17.02 0.16 -24.36
C ASN A 324 18.44 0.76 -24.28
N GLN A 325 18.58 2.08 -24.21
CA GLN A 325 19.86 2.76 -24.01
C GLN A 325 20.12 2.97 -22.52
N LEU A 326 21.39 2.85 -22.13
CA LEU A 326 21.89 3.24 -20.82
C LEU A 326 21.96 4.77 -20.76
N ILE A 327 21.29 5.37 -19.78
CA ILE A 327 21.31 6.81 -19.54
C ILE A 327 21.71 7.10 -18.09
N ARG A 328 22.12 8.35 -17.81
CA ARG A 328 22.03 8.93 -16.47
C ARG A 328 20.77 9.79 -16.40
N LEU A 329 19.91 9.51 -15.44
CA LEU A 329 18.73 10.30 -15.12
C LEU A 329 18.96 11.03 -13.80
N THR A 330 18.71 12.33 -13.80
CA THR A 330 18.69 13.16 -12.59
C THR A 330 17.31 13.79 -12.45
N LEU A 331 16.67 13.56 -11.30
CA LEU A 331 15.41 14.16 -10.89
C LEU A 331 15.69 15.15 -9.76
N ASP A 332 15.37 16.42 -9.97
CA ASP A 332 15.42 17.49 -8.97
C ASP A 332 13.99 17.95 -8.64
N GLU A 333 13.79 18.81 -7.63
CA GLU A 333 12.44 19.18 -7.18
C GLU A 333 11.52 19.74 -8.29
N ASN A 334 12.11 20.47 -9.25
CA ASN A 334 11.36 21.23 -10.26
C ASN A 334 11.73 20.87 -11.71
N GLU A 335 12.81 20.11 -11.92
CA GLU A 335 13.28 19.74 -13.25
C GLU A 335 13.92 18.36 -13.26
N TYR A 336 14.12 17.81 -14.47
CA TYR A 336 14.88 16.59 -14.67
C TYR A 336 15.85 16.74 -15.83
N SER A 337 16.90 15.93 -15.84
CA SER A 337 17.84 15.84 -16.95
C SER A 337 18.15 14.40 -17.34
N ILE A 338 18.30 14.18 -18.64
CA ILE A 338 18.65 12.89 -19.25
C ILE A 338 19.99 13.07 -19.97
N ASP A 339 21.01 12.34 -19.55
CA ASP A 339 22.30 12.29 -20.24
C ASP A 339 22.51 10.90 -20.87
N PRO A 340 22.34 10.75 -22.19
CA PRO A 340 22.56 9.50 -22.90
C PRO A 340 24.05 9.25 -23.22
N ASN A 341 24.95 10.21 -23.00
CA ASN A 341 26.37 10.09 -23.35
C ASN A 341 27.19 9.47 -22.22
N VAL A 342 26.71 8.34 -21.71
CA VAL A 342 27.30 7.62 -20.58
C VAL A 342 27.83 6.26 -21.03
N THR A 343 28.86 5.78 -20.34
CA THR A 343 29.43 4.46 -20.56
C THR A 343 29.02 3.51 -19.43
N LEU A 344 28.98 2.21 -19.72
CA LEU A 344 28.74 1.19 -18.68
C LEU A 344 29.75 1.28 -17.53
N GLN A 345 31.00 1.66 -17.82
CA GLN A 345 32.02 1.85 -16.79
C GLN A 345 31.68 3.00 -15.83
N GLN A 346 31.12 4.10 -16.35
CA GLN A 346 30.65 5.21 -15.50
C GLN A 346 29.45 4.79 -14.66
N ALA A 347 28.50 4.07 -15.24
CA ALA A 347 27.35 3.55 -14.51
C ALA A 347 27.78 2.58 -13.40
N GLN A 348 28.69 1.65 -13.69
CA GLN A 348 29.22 0.70 -12.71
C GLN A 348 29.92 1.40 -11.56
N ALA A 349 30.81 2.35 -11.86
CA ALA A 349 31.49 3.12 -10.81
C ALA A 349 30.51 3.89 -9.92
N TRP A 350 29.43 4.43 -10.51
CA TRP A 350 28.38 5.10 -9.74
C TRP A 350 27.59 4.11 -8.89
N TRP A 351 27.19 2.96 -9.44
CA TRP A 351 26.45 1.93 -8.70
C TRP A 351 27.26 1.33 -7.55
N ASP A 352 28.56 1.10 -7.73
CA ASP A 352 29.45 0.58 -6.68
C ASP A 352 29.58 1.58 -5.51
N GLU A 353 29.48 2.88 -5.78
CA GLU A 353 29.56 3.94 -4.77
C GLU A 353 28.21 4.26 -4.10
N ASN A 354 27.09 4.15 -4.83
CA ASN A 354 25.80 4.70 -4.41
C ASN A 354 24.73 3.63 -4.11
N ARG A 355 24.95 2.36 -4.45
CA ARG A 355 24.07 1.28 -3.99
C ARG A 355 24.14 1.18 -2.46
N PRO A 356 23.02 0.85 -1.78
CA PRO A 356 23.07 0.59 -0.35
C PRO A 356 24.04 -0.57 -0.07
N SER A 357 24.77 -0.46 1.04
CA SER A 357 25.63 -1.52 1.55
C SER A 357 25.15 -1.87 2.95
N VAL A 358 24.84 -3.15 3.17
CA VAL A 358 24.47 -3.67 4.48
C VAL A 358 25.61 -4.55 5.02
N PRO A 359 25.68 -4.75 6.35
CA PRO A 359 26.59 -5.75 6.90
C PRO A 359 26.36 -7.11 6.24
N ASN A 360 27.44 -7.85 6.01
CA ASN A 360 27.34 -9.22 5.49
C ASN A 360 26.42 -10.05 6.39
N PRO A 361 25.63 -10.97 5.79
CA PRO A 361 24.79 -11.87 6.55
C PRO A 361 25.66 -12.72 7.48
N LEU A 362 25.09 -13.16 8.60
CA LEU A 362 25.80 -14.05 9.51
C LEU A 362 26.12 -15.37 8.77
N PRO A 363 27.37 -15.87 8.86
CA PRO A 363 27.73 -17.12 8.21
C PRO A 363 26.85 -18.28 8.70
N PRO A 364 26.31 -19.10 7.79
CA PRO A 364 25.47 -20.22 8.19
C PRO A 364 26.30 -21.29 8.92
N ASN A 365 25.75 -21.84 10.00
CA ASN A 365 26.32 -22.97 10.70
C ASN A 365 26.00 -24.26 9.94
N LEU A 366 27.00 -24.73 9.18
CA LEU A 366 26.88 -25.89 8.31
C LEU A 366 26.99 -27.23 9.05
N GLU A 367 27.29 -27.24 10.34
CA GLU A 367 27.49 -28.47 11.14
C GLU A 367 26.30 -28.79 12.05
N TYR A 368 25.35 -27.86 12.20
CA TYR A 368 24.22 -28.03 13.10
C TYR A 368 23.05 -28.76 12.45
N THR A 369 22.62 -29.88 13.03
CA THR A 369 21.65 -30.81 12.41
C THR A 369 20.33 -30.95 13.16
N GLU A 370 20.19 -30.37 14.35
CA GLU A 370 19.01 -30.62 15.19
C GLU A 370 17.79 -29.78 14.78
N PHE A 371 16.59 -30.38 14.91
CA PHE A 371 15.30 -29.74 14.60
C PHE A 371 14.68 -29.07 15.83
N ASP A 372 15.31 -28.02 16.35
CA ASP A 372 14.89 -27.42 17.63
C ASP A 372 13.46 -26.87 17.60
N ASN A 373 12.73 -27.09 18.69
CA ASN A 373 11.44 -26.42 18.91
C ASN A 373 11.67 -24.92 19.14
N VAL A 374 10.89 -24.09 18.46
CA VAL A 374 10.95 -22.62 18.59
C VAL A 374 10.78 -22.17 20.05
N LEU A 375 9.92 -22.84 20.81
CA LEU A 375 9.65 -22.54 22.23
C LEU A 375 10.81 -22.88 23.18
N ASP A 376 11.69 -23.79 22.77
CA ASP A 376 12.80 -24.28 23.61
C ASP A 376 14.15 -23.62 23.22
N MET A 377 14.17 -22.78 22.17
CA MET A 377 15.38 -22.16 21.66
C MET A 377 15.98 -21.17 22.66
N ASN A 378 17.31 -21.20 22.80
CA ASN A 378 18.02 -20.23 23.62
C ASN A 378 18.14 -18.89 22.87
N ILE A 379 17.40 -17.89 23.31
CA ILE A 379 17.38 -16.55 22.71
C ILE A 379 18.50 -15.61 23.20
N SER A 380 19.36 -16.06 24.13
CA SER A 380 20.41 -15.20 24.71
C SER A 380 21.51 -14.84 23.72
N ASP A 381 21.78 -15.72 22.74
CA ASP A 381 22.78 -15.51 21.69
C ASP A 381 22.06 -15.42 20.34
N SER A 382 21.70 -14.20 19.96
CA SER A 382 20.96 -13.94 18.73
C SER A 382 21.76 -14.32 17.48
N SER A 383 23.09 -14.20 17.51
CA SER A 383 23.94 -14.53 16.37
C SER A 383 24.01 -16.02 16.11
N ASP A 384 24.13 -16.83 17.16
CA ASP A 384 24.12 -18.30 17.03
C ASP A 384 22.77 -18.81 16.49
N LEU A 385 21.66 -18.22 16.97
CA LEU A 385 20.33 -18.62 16.53
C LEU A 385 20.07 -18.29 15.05
N VAL A 386 20.38 -17.06 14.63
CA VAL A 386 20.28 -16.65 13.22
C VAL A 386 21.25 -17.47 12.36
N GLY A 387 22.47 -17.72 12.84
CA GLY A 387 23.46 -18.54 12.14
C GLY A 387 23.04 -19.99 11.95
N LYS A 388 22.15 -20.54 12.78
CA LYS A 388 21.62 -21.92 12.61
C LYS A 388 20.36 -21.99 11.76
N PHE A 389 19.44 -21.03 11.96
CA PHE A 389 18.07 -21.16 11.48
C PHE A 389 17.54 -19.95 10.69
N GLY A 390 18.32 -18.89 10.50
CA GLY A 390 17.91 -17.70 9.75
C GLY A 390 16.97 -16.76 10.50
N GLY A 391 16.56 -15.69 9.80
CA GLY A 391 15.83 -14.55 10.34
C GLY A 391 14.46 -14.89 10.93
N LYS A 392 13.61 -15.61 10.17
CA LYS A 392 12.22 -15.91 10.60
C LYS A 392 12.15 -16.81 11.82
N VAL A 393 12.95 -17.87 11.87
CA VAL A 393 13.00 -18.77 13.03
C VAL A 393 13.49 -18.00 14.26
N ALA A 394 14.57 -17.23 14.13
CA ALA A 394 15.11 -16.44 15.24
C ALA A 394 14.14 -15.35 15.72
N GLY A 395 13.47 -14.65 14.79
CA GLY A 395 12.44 -13.66 15.08
C GLY A 395 11.28 -14.27 15.87
N LEU A 396 10.74 -15.40 15.41
CA LEU A 396 9.62 -16.06 16.08
C LEU A 396 10.01 -16.59 17.47
N ALA A 397 11.18 -17.21 17.61
CA ALA A 397 11.69 -17.69 18.90
C ALA A 397 11.86 -16.55 19.92
N ARG A 398 12.41 -15.41 19.49
CA ARG A 398 12.55 -14.22 20.34
C ARG A 398 11.19 -13.72 20.81
N MET A 399 10.21 -13.59 19.91
CA MET A 399 8.87 -13.15 20.28
C MET A 399 8.19 -14.13 21.25
N TYR A 400 8.26 -15.44 20.97
CA TYR A 400 7.63 -16.46 21.81
C TYR A 400 8.24 -16.56 23.22
N SER A 401 9.46 -16.05 23.44
CA SER A 401 10.06 -16.04 24.78
C SER A 401 9.29 -15.20 25.81
N PHE A 402 8.47 -14.24 25.36
CA PHE A 402 7.70 -13.34 26.23
C PHE A 402 6.21 -13.21 25.83
N LEU A 403 5.82 -13.67 24.64
CA LEU A 403 4.43 -13.64 24.19
C LEU A 403 3.54 -14.52 25.11
N PRO A 404 2.27 -14.16 25.37
CA PRO A 404 1.37 -15.03 26.12
C PRO A 404 1.24 -16.44 25.50
N ALA A 405 1.17 -17.47 26.33
CA ALA A 405 1.20 -18.86 25.88
C ALA A 405 0.03 -19.24 24.96
N GLU A 406 -1.13 -18.59 25.15
CA GLU A 406 -2.31 -18.72 24.30
C GLU A 406 -2.13 -18.19 22.87
N ASN A 407 -1.07 -17.40 22.62
CA ASN A 407 -0.74 -16.85 21.31
C ASN A 407 0.48 -17.52 20.67
N GLN A 408 1.06 -18.51 21.34
CA GLN A 408 2.17 -19.32 20.85
C GLN A 408 1.64 -20.59 20.17
N ILE A 409 2.28 -21.02 19.10
CA ILE A 409 1.98 -22.31 18.46
C ILE A 409 3.22 -23.20 18.39
N PRO A 410 3.05 -24.54 18.38
CA PRO A 410 4.15 -25.44 18.10
C PRO A 410 4.79 -25.10 16.75
N ALA A 411 6.11 -25.00 16.74
CA ALA A 411 6.93 -24.78 15.56
C ALA A 411 8.35 -25.29 15.82
N PHE A 412 9.07 -25.64 14.76
CA PHE A 412 10.49 -26.03 14.83
C PHE A 412 11.27 -25.52 13.61
N GLY A 413 12.60 -25.42 13.75
CA GLY A 413 13.49 -25.02 12.66
C GLY A 413 14.16 -26.22 11.99
N ILE A 414 14.34 -26.16 10.67
CA ILE A 414 15.27 -27.00 9.90
C ILE A 414 16.53 -26.15 9.66
N PRO A 415 17.72 -26.56 10.12
CA PRO A 415 18.92 -25.73 10.05
C PRO A 415 19.55 -25.70 8.64
N PHE A 416 20.46 -24.74 8.41
CA PHE A 416 21.13 -24.54 7.12
C PHE A 416 21.95 -25.75 6.63
N HIS A 417 22.37 -26.64 7.54
CA HIS A 417 23.12 -27.85 7.21
C HIS A 417 22.49 -28.62 6.03
N TYR A 418 21.17 -28.83 6.07
CA TYR A 418 20.49 -29.63 5.05
C TYR A 418 20.40 -28.95 3.68
N TYR A 419 20.34 -27.62 3.66
CA TYR A 419 20.46 -26.87 2.41
C TYR A 419 21.85 -27.04 1.82
N HIS A 420 22.90 -26.90 2.64
CA HIS A 420 24.28 -27.05 2.19
C HIS A 420 24.57 -28.48 1.67
N GLU A 421 24.12 -29.51 2.39
CA GLU A 421 24.22 -30.89 1.93
C GLU A 421 23.50 -31.08 0.60
N PHE A 422 22.28 -30.55 0.45
CA PHE A 422 21.52 -30.62 -0.79
C PHE A 422 22.27 -29.99 -1.98
N MET A 423 22.88 -28.81 -1.78
CA MET A 423 23.61 -28.07 -2.82
C MET A 423 24.94 -28.75 -3.22
N THR A 424 25.58 -29.46 -2.29
CA THR A 424 26.85 -30.17 -2.54
C THR A 424 26.66 -31.60 -3.01
N ALA A 425 25.54 -32.25 -2.68
CA ALA A 425 25.24 -33.62 -3.10
C ALA A 425 24.58 -33.70 -4.49
N ASN A 426 23.76 -32.72 -4.86
CA ASN A 426 23.10 -32.70 -6.16
C ASN A 426 24.01 -32.17 -7.26
N THR A 427 23.90 -32.75 -8.45
CA THR A 427 24.75 -32.43 -9.60
C THR A 427 23.94 -32.12 -10.84
N LEU A 428 24.50 -31.31 -11.74
CA LEU A 428 24.00 -31.11 -13.09
C LEU A 428 25.16 -31.16 -14.09
N THR A 429 24.82 -31.40 -15.36
CA THR A 429 25.81 -31.40 -16.45
C THR A 429 25.79 -30.06 -17.16
N ILE A 430 26.92 -29.35 -17.14
CA ILE A 430 27.14 -28.13 -17.91
C ILE A 430 28.07 -28.37 -19.09
N ARG A 431 28.07 -27.42 -20.02
CA ARG A 431 29.03 -27.36 -21.12
C ARG A 431 30.19 -26.44 -20.72
N GLU A 432 31.40 -26.94 -20.80
CA GLU A 432 32.64 -26.17 -20.64
C GLU A 432 33.45 -26.26 -21.95
N GLY A 433 33.44 -25.19 -22.74
CA GLY A 433 34.02 -25.21 -24.08
C GLY A 433 33.31 -26.20 -25.01
N GLU A 434 34.01 -27.24 -25.45
CA GLU A 434 33.45 -28.32 -26.28
C GLU A 434 33.08 -29.58 -25.49
N ASP A 435 33.43 -29.63 -24.20
CA ASP A 435 33.18 -30.78 -23.33
C ASP A 435 31.94 -30.58 -22.46
N PHE A 436 31.41 -31.69 -21.93
CA PHE A 436 30.36 -31.69 -20.92
C PHE A 436 30.93 -32.22 -19.61
N VAL A 437 30.79 -31.44 -18.55
CA VAL A 437 31.26 -31.79 -17.21
C VAL A 437 30.08 -31.87 -16.25
N THR A 438 30.16 -32.81 -15.31
CA THR A 438 29.19 -32.91 -14.21
C THR A 438 29.76 -32.16 -13.02
N VAL A 439 29.02 -31.18 -12.54
CA VAL A 439 29.37 -30.32 -11.41
C VAL A 439 28.24 -30.39 -10.38
N THR A 440 28.56 -30.11 -9.12
CA THR A 440 27.56 -29.92 -8.07
C THR A 440 26.73 -28.64 -8.31
N PHE A 441 25.58 -28.52 -7.65
CA PHE A 441 24.80 -27.28 -7.71
C PHE A 441 25.58 -26.09 -7.16
N GLN A 442 26.38 -26.31 -6.10
CA GLN A 442 27.28 -25.31 -5.54
C GLN A 442 28.31 -24.82 -6.57
N GLU A 443 29.07 -25.74 -7.18
CA GLU A 443 30.07 -25.40 -8.21
C GLU A 443 29.45 -24.73 -9.43
N TYR A 444 28.23 -25.13 -9.82
CA TYR A 444 27.50 -24.48 -10.89
C TYR A 444 27.18 -23.01 -10.57
N LEU A 445 26.69 -22.73 -9.35
CA LEU A 445 26.41 -21.35 -8.93
C LEU A 445 27.68 -20.51 -8.87
N GLU A 446 28.77 -21.03 -8.31
CA GLU A 446 30.07 -20.36 -8.31
C GLU A 446 30.49 -19.97 -9.74
N SER A 447 30.34 -20.91 -10.70
CA SER A 447 30.63 -20.62 -12.11
C SER A 447 29.72 -19.55 -12.74
N LEU A 448 28.46 -19.45 -12.31
CA LEU A 448 27.54 -18.39 -12.76
C LEU A 448 27.93 -17.04 -12.17
N LEU A 449 28.27 -17.00 -10.88
CA LEU A 449 28.68 -15.78 -10.19
C LEU A 449 29.98 -15.21 -10.76
N GLU A 450 30.86 -16.05 -11.31
CA GLU A 450 32.08 -15.63 -12.00
C GLU A 450 31.87 -15.26 -13.49
N ASP A 451 30.72 -15.58 -14.10
CA ASP A 451 30.43 -15.31 -15.51
C ASP A 451 30.16 -13.81 -15.75
N PRO A 452 31.01 -13.09 -16.53
CA PRO A 452 30.81 -11.67 -16.80
C PRO A 452 29.51 -11.34 -17.52
N VAL A 453 28.95 -12.29 -18.30
CA VAL A 453 27.65 -12.11 -18.95
C VAL A 453 26.55 -12.16 -17.91
N PHE A 454 26.61 -13.10 -16.97
CA PHE A 454 25.67 -13.18 -15.85
C PHE A 454 25.69 -11.91 -14.99
N GLN A 455 26.87 -11.36 -14.71
CA GLN A 455 27.03 -10.10 -13.97
C GLN A 455 26.53 -8.86 -14.72
N GLY A 456 26.62 -8.83 -16.06
CA GLY A 456 26.32 -7.62 -16.86
C GLY A 456 24.97 -7.61 -17.57
N ASP A 457 24.32 -8.77 -17.74
CA ASP A 457 23.10 -8.97 -18.51
C ASP A 457 21.98 -9.58 -17.65
N PRO A 458 21.00 -8.76 -17.22
CA PRO A 458 19.88 -9.22 -16.41
C PRO A 458 18.97 -10.26 -17.08
N GLU A 459 18.77 -10.19 -18.40
CA GLU A 459 17.92 -11.14 -19.12
C GLU A 459 18.57 -12.52 -19.16
N TYR A 460 19.88 -12.55 -19.46
CA TYR A 460 20.66 -13.79 -19.39
C TYR A 460 20.66 -14.36 -17.96
N ARG A 461 20.88 -13.50 -16.95
CA ARG A 461 20.84 -13.89 -15.54
C ARG A 461 19.51 -14.52 -15.14
N ALA A 462 18.41 -13.87 -15.47
CA ALA A 462 17.06 -14.36 -15.18
C ALA A 462 16.83 -15.75 -15.79
N SER A 463 17.19 -15.92 -17.07
CA SER A 463 17.07 -17.21 -17.76
C SER A 463 17.92 -18.30 -17.10
N ARG A 464 19.16 -17.99 -16.69
CA ARG A 464 20.04 -18.96 -16.01
C ARG A 464 19.53 -19.33 -14.62
N LEU A 465 19.02 -18.36 -13.86
CA LEU A 465 18.42 -18.60 -12.54
C LEU A 465 17.12 -19.40 -12.65
N GLU A 466 16.25 -19.08 -13.61
CA GLU A 466 15.03 -19.86 -13.87
C GLU A 466 15.35 -21.31 -14.25
N GLY A 467 16.28 -21.50 -15.18
CA GLY A 467 16.73 -22.85 -15.57
C GLY A 467 17.30 -23.63 -14.40
N PHE A 468 18.05 -22.97 -13.51
CA PHE A 468 18.58 -23.59 -12.30
C PHE A 468 17.48 -23.98 -11.31
N ARG A 469 16.53 -23.08 -11.02
CA ARG A 469 15.37 -23.37 -10.16
C ARG A 469 14.57 -24.55 -10.72
N ASN A 470 14.33 -24.60 -12.02
CA ASN A 470 13.63 -25.72 -12.66
C ASN A 470 14.36 -27.05 -12.43
N ILE A 471 15.70 -27.07 -12.52
CA ILE A 471 16.51 -28.25 -12.22
C ILE A 471 16.36 -28.65 -10.75
N ILE A 472 16.45 -27.71 -9.81
CA ILE A 472 16.22 -27.97 -8.38
C ILE A 472 14.84 -28.59 -8.18
N GLU A 473 13.79 -27.98 -8.72
CA GLU A 473 12.42 -28.40 -8.48
C GLU A 473 12.10 -29.76 -9.12
N ASN A 474 12.60 -30.04 -10.31
CA ASN A 474 12.13 -31.17 -11.11
C ASN A 474 13.13 -32.32 -11.25
N ARG A 475 14.42 -32.12 -10.92
CA ARG A 475 15.49 -33.10 -11.22
C ARG A 475 16.45 -33.38 -10.08
N SER A 476 16.33 -32.68 -8.96
CA SER A 476 17.14 -32.94 -7.78
C SER A 476 16.59 -34.08 -6.92
N VAL A 477 17.45 -34.59 -6.03
CA VAL A 477 17.12 -35.62 -5.05
C VAL A 477 17.29 -35.03 -3.65
N VAL A 478 16.26 -35.21 -2.82
CA VAL A 478 16.33 -34.95 -1.37
C VAL A 478 16.73 -36.24 -0.67
N ASP A 479 17.60 -36.15 0.35
CA ASP A 479 17.99 -37.33 1.14
C ASP A 479 16.77 -38.00 1.80
N PRO A 480 16.47 -39.28 1.49
CA PRO A 480 15.37 -40.01 2.11
C PRO A 480 15.46 -40.10 3.64
N ASN A 481 16.67 -40.04 4.22
CA ASN A 481 16.82 -40.05 5.68
C ASN A 481 16.32 -38.74 6.29
N LEU A 482 16.62 -37.60 5.67
CA LEU A 482 16.07 -36.30 6.04
C LEU A 482 14.54 -36.31 5.98
N VAL A 483 13.97 -36.82 4.88
CA VAL A 483 12.50 -36.92 4.72
C VAL A 483 11.90 -37.75 5.85
N THR A 484 12.46 -38.93 6.14
CA THR A 484 11.99 -39.81 7.22
C THR A 484 12.09 -39.14 8.60
N ALA A 485 13.17 -38.40 8.85
CA ALA A 485 13.37 -37.65 10.09
C ALA A 485 12.34 -36.52 10.22
N LEU A 486 12.02 -35.81 9.13
CA LEU A 486 11.01 -34.75 9.12
C LEU A 486 9.60 -35.29 9.33
N ILE A 487 9.23 -36.42 8.72
CA ILE A 487 7.93 -37.09 8.98
C ILE A 487 7.80 -37.39 10.47
N SER A 488 8.82 -38.04 11.04
CA SER A 488 8.85 -38.39 12.47
C SER A 488 8.79 -37.15 13.37
N ARG A 489 9.48 -36.07 12.99
CA ARG A 489 9.49 -34.81 13.74
C ARG A 489 8.14 -34.10 13.67
N ILE A 490 7.51 -34.06 12.50
CA ILE A 490 6.18 -33.47 12.30
C ILE A 490 5.15 -34.25 13.13
N GLU A 491 5.15 -35.58 13.07
CA GLU A 491 4.26 -36.40 13.90
C GLU A 491 4.53 -36.17 15.41
N GLN A 492 5.78 -36.06 15.83
CA GLN A 492 6.13 -35.78 17.23
C GLN A 492 5.61 -34.42 17.72
N VAL A 493 5.77 -33.36 16.92
CA VAL A 493 5.42 -31.99 17.31
C VAL A 493 3.93 -31.72 17.20
N TYR A 494 3.27 -32.26 16.17
CA TYR A 494 1.87 -31.95 15.86
C TYR A 494 0.91 -33.12 16.11
N GLY A 495 1.41 -34.29 16.49
CA GLY A 495 0.64 -35.45 16.96
C GLY A 495 0.09 -36.37 15.86
N SER A 496 0.19 -36.00 14.58
CA SER A 496 -0.27 -36.83 13.46
C SER A 496 0.41 -36.44 12.14
N THR A 497 0.64 -37.43 11.27
CA THR A 497 1.06 -37.23 9.87
C THR A 497 -0.03 -36.63 8.99
N SER A 498 -1.30 -36.70 9.39
CA SER A 498 -2.42 -36.06 8.67
C SER A 498 -2.54 -34.55 8.98
N THR A 499 -1.65 -34.01 9.82
CA THR A 499 -1.64 -32.58 10.13
C THR A 499 -0.90 -31.81 9.04
N MET A 500 -1.60 -30.89 8.38
CA MET A 500 -0.97 -30.01 7.41
C MET A 500 -0.04 -29.02 8.13
N VAL A 501 1.21 -28.92 7.68
CA VAL A 501 2.20 -27.96 8.19
C VAL A 501 2.60 -27.00 7.07
N ARG A 502 3.30 -25.91 7.41
CA ARG A 502 3.81 -24.93 6.45
C ARG A 502 5.32 -24.79 6.63
N PHE A 503 6.04 -25.00 5.53
CA PHE A 503 7.47 -24.77 5.42
C PHE A 503 7.67 -23.34 4.93
N ARG A 504 8.22 -22.49 5.78
CA ARG A 504 8.54 -21.09 5.48
C ARG A 504 10.03 -20.92 5.34
N SER A 505 10.45 -20.23 4.28
CA SER A 505 11.84 -19.79 4.09
C SER A 505 12.34 -19.02 5.31
N SER A 506 13.55 -19.34 5.77
CA SER A 506 14.23 -18.64 6.86
C SER A 506 15.69 -18.42 6.46
N SER A 507 15.96 -17.39 5.67
CA SER A 507 17.29 -17.07 5.14
C SER A 507 18.18 -16.42 6.21
N ASN A 508 19.51 -16.52 6.08
CA ASN A 508 20.44 -15.69 6.86
C ASN A 508 20.56 -14.25 6.30
N SER A 509 19.96 -14.01 5.13
CA SER A 509 19.94 -12.73 4.43
C SER A 509 18.51 -12.16 4.40
N GLU A 510 17.78 -12.17 5.52
CA GLU A 510 16.46 -11.54 5.63
C GLU A 510 16.17 -11.09 7.07
N ASP A 511 15.11 -10.31 7.25
CA ASP A 511 14.64 -9.78 8.53
C ASP A 511 15.72 -9.01 9.33
N ALA A 512 16.74 -8.48 8.64
CA ALA A 512 17.68 -7.51 9.19
C ALA A 512 17.05 -6.11 9.16
N LEU A 513 17.52 -5.20 10.03
CA LEU A 513 16.91 -3.88 10.17
C LEU A 513 16.95 -3.07 8.85
N ILE A 514 18.10 -3.09 8.18
CA ILE A 514 18.32 -2.35 6.91
C ILE A 514 17.90 -3.18 5.69
N PHE A 515 17.94 -4.52 5.78
CA PHE A 515 17.51 -5.44 4.73
C PHE A 515 16.47 -6.43 5.25
N ASN A 516 15.18 -6.12 5.07
CA ASN A 516 14.12 -7.00 5.58
C ASN A 516 13.84 -8.21 4.68
N GLY A 517 14.15 -8.16 3.38
CA GLY A 517 13.93 -9.26 2.42
C GLY A 517 12.47 -9.68 2.25
N ALA A 518 11.50 -8.79 2.52
CA ALA A 518 10.08 -9.14 2.51
C ALA A 518 9.59 -9.53 1.10
N GLY A 519 8.94 -10.70 0.99
CA GLY A 519 8.34 -11.18 -0.27
C GLY A 519 9.33 -11.80 -1.26
N LEU A 520 10.61 -11.96 -0.91
CA LEU A 520 11.63 -12.47 -1.82
C LEU A 520 11.53 -13.99 -2.07
N TYR A 521 11.26 -14.73 -1.01
CA TYR A 521 11.37 -16.19 -0.96
C TYR A 521 10.00 -16.86 -0.82
N ASP A 522 9.93 -18.13 -1.23
CA ASP A 522 8.67 -18.86 -1.28
C ASP A 522 8.45 -19.70 -0.02
N SER A 523 7.18 -19.84 0.36
CA SER A 523 6.72 -20.72 1.43
C SER A 523 5.63 -21.64 0.90
N THR A 524 5.49 -22.84 1.45
CA THR A 524 4.56 -23.83 0.92
C THR A 524 4.02 -24.75 2.01
N SER A 525 2.79 -25.23 1.82
CA SER A 525 2.15 -26.17 2.75
C SER A 525 2.62 -27.60 2.47
N VAL A 526 2.64 -28.43 3.50
CA VAL A 526 3.14 -29.80 3.48
C VAL A 526 2.15 -30.73 4.15
N CYS A 527 1.93 -31.88 3.52
CA CYS A 527 1.21 -33.00 4.08
C CYS A 527 2.15 -34.22 4.13
N PRO A 528 2.52 -34.70 5.34
CA PRO A 528 3.33 -35.90 5.47
C PRO A 528 2.68 -37.15 4.86
N GLU A 529 1.34 -37.25 4.88
CA GLU A 529 0.63 -38.40 4.28
C GLU A 529 0.83 -38.50 2.76
N ASP A 530 0.87 -37.37 2.05
CA ASP A 530 1.18 -37.34 0.61
C ASP A 530 2.61 -37.86 0.34
N THR A 531 3.52 -37.80 1.32
CA THR A 531 4.86 -38.38 1.17
C THR A 531 4.85 -39.90 1.40
N LEU A 532 3.83 -40.42 2.08
CA LEU A 532 3.76 -41.80 2.57
C LEU A 532 2.87 -42.70 1.70
N ASP A 533 1.97 -42.14 0.89
CA ASP A 533 1.04 -42.90 0.04
C ASP A 533 1.72 -43.52 -1.19
N GLY A 534 2.83 -42.92 -1.65
CA GLY A 534 3.69 -43.43 -2.71
C GLY A 534 3.16 -43.17 -4.11
N ASP A 535 2.34 -42.14 -4.31
CA ASP A 535 1.98 -41.68 -5.65
C ASP A 535 2.29 -40.18 -5.88
N GLU A 536 1.72 -39.59 -6.94
CA GLU A 536 1.90 -38.17 -7.30
C GLU A 536 0.52 -37.54 -7.64
N LEU A 537 -0.57 -38.18 -7.22
CA LEU A 537 -1.94 -37.90 -7.62
C LEU A 537 -2.69 -37.25 -6.45
N GLY A 538 -2.93 -35.94 -6.57
CA GLY A 538 -3.78 -35.26 -5.61
C GLY A 538 -5.27 -35.66 -5.69
N PRO A 539 -6.11 -35.10 -4.82
CA PRO A 539 -5.82 -33.98 -3.93
C PRO A 539 -5.01 -34.38 -2.69
N SER A 540 -4.41 -33.39 -2.02
CA SER A 540 -3.67 -33.61 -0.78
C SER A 540 -4.52 -34.29 0.30
N HIS A 541 -3.96 -35.30 0.97
CA HIS A 541 -4.61 -36.06 2.04
C HIS A 541 -4.97 -35.22 3.24
N CYS A 542 -4.14 -34.23 3.58
CA CYS A 542 -4.35 -33.38 4.74
C CYS A 542 -5.41 -32.30 4.47
N PHE A 543 -5.69 -31.97 3.20
CA PHE A 543 -6.71 -30.98 2.84
C PHE A 543 -7.17 -31.15 1.38
N SER A 544 -8.40 -31.60 1.20
CA SER A 544 -8.96 -31.94 -0.13
C SER A 544 -9.21 -30.74 -1.05
N GLY A 545 -9.13 -29.51 -0.55
CA GLY A 545 -9.22 -28.30 -1.38
C GLY A 545 -7.91 -27.93 -2.08
N GLN A 546 -6.86 -28.74 -1.94
CA GLN A 546 -5.60 -28.60 -2.66
C GLN A 546 -5.50 -29.74 -3.66
N ASP A 547 -5.65 -29.42 -4.94
CA ASP A 547 -5.77 -30.40 -6.03
C ASP A 547 -4.48 -31.19 -6.28
N ASP A 548 -3.33 -30.62 -5.91
CA ASP A 548 -2.02 -31.25 -6.05
C ASP A 548 -1.51 -31.78 -4.70
N GLU A 549 -0.67 -32.81 -4.76
CA GLU A 549 0.05 -33.31 -3.60
C GLU A 549 0.97 -32.27 -2.94
N ARG A 550 1.13 -32.47 -1.63
CA ARG A 550 1.88 -31.61 -0.73
C ARG A 550 3.04 -32.34 -0.03
N THR A 551 3.78 -33.20 -0.74
CA THR A 551 4.98 -33.92 -0.25
C THR A 551 6.08 -33.04 0.39
N ILE A 552 6.89 -33.63 1.27
CA ILE A 552 8.02 -32.96 1.94
C ILE A 552 9.12 -32.61 0.92
N GLU A 553 9.44 -33.50 0.00
CA GLU A 553 10.50 -33.33 -1.00
C GLU A 553 10.20 -32.17 -1.94
N ARG A 554 8.96 -32.06 -2.40
CA ARG A 554 8.52 -30.91 -3.20
C ARG A 554 8.70 -29.61 -2.41
N ALA A 555 8.36 -29.61 -1.12
CA ALA A 555 8.45 -28.41 -0.30
C ALA A 555 9.90 -27.97 -0.05
N LEU A 556 10.79 -28.90 0.29
CA LEU A 556 12.22 -28.63 0.44
C LEU A 556 12.82 -28.06 -0.85
N ARG A 557 12.56 -28.71 -2.00
CA ARG A 557 13.01 -28.23 -3.31
C ARG A 557 12.51 -26.81 -3.62
N LYS A 558 11.21 -26.56 -3.43
CA LYS A 558 10.60 -25.25 -3.70
C LYS A 558 11.18 -24.15 -2.82
N VAL A 559 11.28 -24.39 -1.51
CA VAL A 559 11.81 -23.39 -0.56
C VAL A 559 13.29 -23.12 -0.85
N TRP A 560 14.11 -24.14 -1.08
CA TRP A 560 15.53 -23.98 -1.41
C TRP A 560 15.78 -23.35 -2.78
N ALA A 561 14.98 -23.69 -3.79
CA ALA A 561 15.03 -23.04 -5.10
C ALA A 561 14.72 -21.54 -5.00
N SER A 562 13.81 -21.15 -4.11
CA SER A 562 13.37 -19.77 -3.97
C SER A 562 14.46 -18.80 -3.52
N LEU A 563 15.54 -19.30 -2.88
CA LEU A 563 16.73 -18.48 -2.61
C LEU A 563 17.28 -17.87 -3.91
N TRP A 564 17.12 -18.56 -5.04
CA TRP A 564 17.59 -18.18 -6.37
C TRP A 564 16.46 -17.61 -7.24
N ASN A 565 15.36 -17.15 -6.63
CA ASN A 565 14.38 -16.32 -7.33
C ASN A 565 15.09 -15.10 -7.91
N PHE A 566 14.76 -14.72 -9.15
CA PHE A 566 15.43 -13.60 -9.82
C PHE A 566 15.30 -12.32 -8.99
N ARG A 567 14.09 -12.01 -8.50
CA ARG A 567 13.85 -10.89 -7.56
C ARG A 567 14.74 -10.94 -6.31
N ALA A 568 14.93 -12.13 -5.72
CA ALA A 568 15.72 -12.32 -4.51
C ALA A 568 17.22 -12.18 -4.78
N PHE A 569 17.67 -12.60 -5.95
CA PHE A 569 19.03 -12.36 -6.43
C PHE A 569 19.27 -10.86 -6.65
N GLU A 570 18.40 -10.20 -7.42
CA GLU A 570 18.53 -8.77 -7.76
C GLU A 570 18.48 -7.86 -6.54
N GLU A 571 17.62 -8.17 -5.56
CA GLU A 571 17.54 -7.38 -4.33
C GLU A 571 18.81 -7.56 -3.47
N ARG A 572 19.30 -8.80 -3.30
CA ARG A 572 20.59 -9.01 -2.62
C ARG A 572 21.75 -8.32 -3.34
N GLU A 573 21.78 -8.39 -4.67
CA GLU A 573 22.77 -7.72 -5.49
C GLU A 573 22.71 -6.20 -5.30
N TYR A 574 21.51 -5.61 -5.32
CA TYR A 574 21.33 -4.18 -5.11
C TYR A 574 21.83 -3.71 -3.73
N TYR A 575 21.61 -4.52 -2.68
CA TYR A 575 22.11 -4.24 -1.33
C TYR A 575 23.53 -4.75 -1.06
N GLN A 576 24.23 -5.23 -2.10
CA GLN A 576 25.61 -5.71 -2.04
C GLN A 576 25.81 -6.88 -1.06
N ILE A 577 24.79 -7.71 -0.88
CA ILE A 577 24.87 -8.93 -0.08
C ILE A 577 25.62 -10.01 -0.89
N PRO A 578 26.71 -10.60 -0.37
CA PRO A 578 27.43 -11.67 -1.06
C PRO A 578 26.51 -12.86 -1.34
N GLN A 579 26.36 -13.20 -2.62
CA GLN A 579 25.42 -14.25 -3.06
C GLN A 579 25.84 -15.65 -2.58
N ASP A 580 27.14 -15.86 -2.39
CA ASP A 580 27.77 -17.10 -1.94
C ASP A 580 27.70 -17.32 -0.41
N GLU A 581 27.46 -16.27 0.36
CA GLU A 581 27.24 -16.35 1.81
C GLU A 581 25.77 -16.61 2.18
N ALA A 582 24.85 -16.49 1.23
CA ALA A 582 23.43 -16.65 1.47
C ALA A 582 23.00 -18.13 1.49
N ALA A 583 22.21 -18.49 2.50
CA ALA A 583 21.72 -19.85 2.71
C ALA A 583 20.25 -19.86 3.14
N MET A 584 19.59 -21.03 3.04
CA MET A 584 18.16 -21.17 3.35
C MET A 584 17.89 -22.24 4.40
N ALA A 585 17.50 -21.81 5.61
CA ALA A 585 16.89 -22.65 6.63
C ALA A 585 15.36 -22.60 6.47
N ILE A 586 14.63 -23.38 7.26
CA ILE A 586 13.17 -23.48 7.11
C ILE A 586 12.49 -23.46 8.49
N LEU A 587 11.53 -22.56 8.66
CA LEU A 587 10.59 -22.58 9.77
C LEU A 587 9.43 -23.51 9.43
N VAL A 588 9.20 -24.54 10.24
CA VAL A 588 8.05 -25.43 10.16
C VAL A 588 7.04 -25.05 11.24
N SER A 589 5.84 -24.64 10.85
CA SER A 589 4.70 -24.40 11.77
C SER A 589 3.45 -25.15 11.30
N LEU A 590 2.38 -25.15 12.09
CA LEU A 590 1.04 -25.53 11.59
C LEU A 590 0.65 -24.72 10.34
N ALA A 591 0.01 -25.37 9.37
CA ALA A 591 -0.75 -24.70 8.32
C ALA A 591 -2.19 -24.50 8.81
N PHE A 592 -2.82 -23.40 8.39
CA PHE A 592 -4.20 -23.08 8.72
C PHE A 592 -4.94 -22.85 7.40
N PRO A 593 -5.27 -23.92 6.65
CA PRO A 593 -5.92 -23.80 5.35
C PRO A 593 -7.37 -23.28 5.44
N ASP A 594 -7.96 -23.29 6.64
CA ASP A 594 -9.33 -22.88 6.93
C ASP A 594 -9.37 -21.70 7.91
N GLU A 595 -8.40 -20.78 7.88
CA GLU A 595 -8.38 -19.62 8.78
C GLU A 595 -9.59 -18.69 8.61
N ALA A 596 -10.00 -18.00 9.68
CA ALA A 596 -11.10 -17.03 9.61
C ALA A 596 -10.62 -15.72 8.96
N SER A 597 -9.42 -15.28 9.33
CA SER A 597 -8.78 -14.11 8.75
C SER A 597 -7.27 -14.15 8.89
N ASN A 598 -6.58 -13.49 7.96
CA ASN A 598 -5.13 -13.31 7.98
C ASN A 598 -4.80 -11.81 7.86
N GLY A 599 -3.72 -11.38 8.50
CA GLY A 599 -3.36 -9.96 8.51
C GLY A 599 -1.89 -9.67 8.74
N VAL A 600 -1.56 -8.41 8.47
CA VAL A 600 -0.26 -7.79 8.74
C VAL A 600 -0.50 -6.57 9.62
N ALA A 601 0.29 -6.41 10.67
CA ALA A 601 0.14 -5.35 11.64
C ALA A 601 1.48 -4.67 11.94
N PHE A 602 1.47 -3.34 12.00
CA PHE A 602 2.64 -2.52 12.34
C PHE A 602 2.45 -1.84 13.70
N THR A 603 3.51 -1.77 14.51
CA THR A 603 3.51 -1.04 15.79
C THR A 603 3.63 0.49 15.64
N GLY A 604 3.14 1.02 14.52
CA GLY A 604 3.15 2.41 14.12
C GLY A 604 2.73 2.53 12.66
N ASP A 605 2.55 3.75 12.17
CA ASP A 605 2.37 3.98 10.74
C ASP A 605 3.74 3.94 10.04
N PRO A 606 3.94 3.11 9.00
CA PRO A 606 5.21 3.03 8.27
C PRO A 606 5.68 4.34 7.63
N ILE A 607 4.79 5.32 7.50
CA ILE A 607 4.97 6.63 6.88
C ILE A 607 4.93 7.70 7.97
N ALA A 608 3.78 7.88 8.61
CA ALA A 608 3.54 8.94 9.60
C ALA A 608 4.25 8.68 10.94
N GLY A 609 4.48 7.41 11.28
CA GLY A 609 5.28 7.00 12.42
C GLY A 609 4.56 6.39 13.59
N SER A 610 5.33 6.12 14.64
CA SER A 610 4.83 5.48 15.87
C SER A 610 3.67 6.22 16.52
N ASP A 611 3.66 7.56 16.40
CA ASP A 611 2.64 8.41 17.05
C ASP A 611 1.29 8.38 16.33
N ALA A 612 1.22 7.87 15.10
CA ALA A 612 -0.01 7.75 14.31
C ALA A 612 -0.89 6.56 14.73
N GLY A 613 -0.38 5.68 15.61
CA GLY A 613 -1.09 4.49 16.07
C GLY A 613 -0.67 3.21 15.33
N TYR A 614 -1.11 2.07 15.85
CA TYR A 614 -0.81 0.76 15.27
C TYR A 614 -1.68 0.52 14.05
N VAL A 615 -1.07 0.14 12.93
CA VAL A 615 -1.75 -0.03 11.64
C VAL A 615 -2.02 -1.51 11.39
N ILE A 616 -3.28 -1.88 11.18
CA ILE A 616 -3.73 -3.26 10.98
C ILE A 616 -4.31 -3.38 9.57
N ASN A 617 -3.75 -4.27 8.75
CA ASN A 617 -4.34 -4.67 7.47
C ASN A 617 -4.79 -6.13 7.56
N VAL A 618 -6.04 -6.42 7.19
CA VAL A 618 -6.61 -7.76 7.38
C VAL A 618 -7.56 -8.17 6.24
N GLN A 619 -7.56 -9.47 5.95
CA GLN A 619 -8.47 -10.11 4.99
C GLN A 619 -9.14 -11.35 5.55
N ILE A 620 -10.34 -11.62 5.04
CA ILE A 620 -11.06 -12.86 5.31
C ILE A 620 -10.31 -14.05 4.70
N GLY A 621 -10.33 -15.20 5.38
CA GLY A 621 -9.69 -16.42 4.89
C GLY A 621 -8.19 -16.26 4.66
N ASP A 622 -7.69 -16.84 3.57
CA ASP A 622 -6.28 -16.81 3.13
C ASP A 622 -6.01 -15.80 2.00
N PHE A 623 -6.97 -14.91 1.70
CA PHE A 623 -6.77 -13.84 0.72
C PHE A 623 -5.58 -12.94 1.10
N SER A 624 -4.75 -12.61 0.12
CA SER A 624 -3.52 -11.84 0.35
C SER A 624 -3.83 -10.41 0.81
N THR A 625 -3.23 -10.01 1.94
CA THR A 625 -3.27 -8.63 2.44
C THR A 625 -2.16 -7.75 1.87
N VAL A 626 -1.04 -8.37 1.48
CA VAL A 626 0.17 -7.67 1.02
C VAL A 626 0.19 -7.52 -0.50
N GLN A 627 -0.39 -8.49 -1.20
CA GLN A 627 -0.48 -8.54 -2.67
C GLN A 627 -1.89 -9.00 -3.07
N PRO A 628 -2.94 -8.19 -2.82
CA PRO A 628 -4.30 -8.54 -3.22
C PRO A 628 -4.45 -8.53 -4.74
N ASP A 629 -5.39 -9.31 -5.27
CA ASP A 629 -5.74 -9.24 -6.70
C ASP A 629 -6.29 -7.84 -7.06
N PRO A 630 -6.18 -7.39 -8.32
CA PRO A 630 -6.69 -6.09 -8.74
C PRO A 630 -8.16 -5.87 -8.35
N GLY A 631 -8.45 -4.77 -7.66
CA GLY A 631 -9.79 -4.41 -7.17
C GLY A 631 -10.15 -5.01 -5.79
N ILE A 632 -9.30 -5.87 -5.23
CA ILE A 632 -9.43 -6.32 -3.84
C ILE A 632 -8.64 -5.37 -2.94
N LEU A 633 -9.29 -4.80 -1.92
CA LEU A 633 -8.63 -4.00 -0.90
C LEU A 633 -8.83 -4.64 0.48
N PRO A 634 -7.77 -4.76 1.30
CA PRO A 634 -7.90 -5.24 2.67
C PRO A 634 -8.56 -4.19 3.56
N GLU A 635 -9.18 -4.67 4.63
CA GLU A 635 -9.59 -3.82 5.76
C GLU A 635 -8.37 -3.15 6.37
N LEU A 636 -8.51 -1.88 6.74
CA LEU A 636 -7.49 -1.05 7.37
C LEU A 636 -8.04 -0.41 8.63
N ASP A 637 -7.44 -0.77 9.77
CA ASP A 637 -7.74 -0.17 11.07
C ASP A 637 -6.49 0.50 11.65
N ILE A 638 -6.71 1.62 12.34
CA ILE A 638 -5.68 2.33 13.09
C ILE A 638 -6.06 2.29 14.57
N LEU A 639 -5.18 1.72 15.40
CA LEU A 639 -5.41 1.54 16.83
C LEU A 639 -4.55 2.52 17.63
N LYS A 640 -5.20 3.36 18.44
CA LYS A 640 -4.48 4.15 19.45
C LYS A 640 -4.26 3.30 20.68
N VAL A 641 -3.00 3.15 21.09
CA VAL A 641 -2.62 2.31 22.23
C VAL A 641 -1.95 3.15 23.31
N GLU A 642 -2.52 3.16 24.51
CA GLU A 642 -1.99 3.85 25.66
C GLU A 642 -1.86 2.88 26.84
N ASN A 643 -0.72 2.88 27.53
CA ASN A 643 -0.43 1.97 28.64
C ASN A 643 -0.68 0.48 28.32
N GLY A 644 -0.39 0.07 27.08
CA GLY A 644 -0.56 -1.29 26.60
C GLY A 644 -2.00 -1.72 26.34
N GLN A 645 -2.94 -0.78 26.21
CA GLN A 645 -4.35 -1.04 25.91
C GLN A 645 -4.83 -0.17 24.76
N VAL A 646 -5.68 -0.72 23.89
CA VAL A 646 -6.32 0.05 22.82
C VAL A 646 -7.36 0.99 23.43
N THR A 647 -7.20 2.29 23.23
CA THR A 647 -8.11 3.34 23.72
C THR A 647 -9.06 3.85 22.64
N GLU A 648 -8.70 3.68 21.36
CA GLU A 648 -9.46 4.14 20.21
C GLU A 648 -9.23 3.21 19.01
N ILE A 649 -10.30 2.96 18.26
CA ILE A 649 -10.29 2.16 17.02
C ILE A 649 -10.80 3.07 15.91
N ASN A 650 -9.95 3.38 14.93
CA ASN A 650 -10.34 4.07 13.71
C ASN A 650 -10.40 3.06 12.56
N ARG A 651 -11.61 2.74 12.10
CA ARG A 651 -11.87 1.85 10.97
C ARG A 651 -11.75 2.65 9.67
N SER A 652 -10.53 2.79 9.17
CA SER A 652 -10.19 3.69 8.07
C SER A 652 -10.63 3.19 6.69
N ARG A 653 -10.70 1.86 6.50
CA ARG A 653 -11.19 1.27 5.25
C ARG A 653 -11.75 -0.13 5.49
N GLN A 654 -12.83 -0.45 4.79
CA GLN A 654 -13.41 -1.80 4.77
C GLN A 654 -12.72 -2.70 3.73
N SER A 655 -12.74 -4.02 3.99
CA SER A 655 -12.47 -5.03 2.97
C SER A 655 -13.51 -4.99 1.84
N THR A 656 -13.07 -4.98 0.58
CA THR A 656 -13.98 -5.08 -0.59
C THR A 656 -14.58 -6.48 -0.77
N LEU A 657 -14.10 -7.49 -0.03
CA LEU A 657 -14.69 -8.83 -0.01
C LEU A 657 -15.88 -8.97 0.95
N LEU A 658 -16.19 -7.93 1.74
CA LEU A 658 -17.31 -7.94 2.67
C LEU A 658 -18.43 -6.98 2.23
N PRO A 659 -19.69 -7.25 2.59
CA PRO A 659 -20.81 -6.32 2.40
C PRO A 659 -20.57 -5.00 3.12
N GLU A 660 -21.10 -3.90 2.59
CA GLU A 660 -20.98 -2.58 3.21
C GLU A 660 -21.40 -2.56 4.69
N GLY A 661 -20.56 -1.98 5.55
CA GLY A 661 -20.76 -1.89 7.00
C GLY A 661 -20.28 -3.12 7.78
N GLU A 662 -19.83 -4.19 7.12
CA GLU A 662 -19.22 -5.35 7.76
C GLU A 662 -17.69 -5.26 7.78
N PHE A 663 -17.10 -5.75 8.86
CA PHE A 663 -15.66 -5.77 9.05
C PHE A 663 -15.15 -7.18 9.36
N VAL A 664 -13.93 -7.47 8.95
CA VAL A 664 -13.23 -8.74 9.12
C VAL A 664 -12.95 -8.99 10.59
N LEU A 665 -12.46 -7.98 11.32
CA LEU A 665 -12.21 -8.09 12.76
C LEU A 665 -13.25 -7.34 13.59
N SER A 666 -13.70 -8.00 14.66
CA SER A 666 -14.51 -7.34 15.69
C SER A 666 -13.66 -6.40 16.55
N ASP A 667 -14.31 -5.43 17.20
CA ASP A 667 -13.63 -4.53 18.16
C ASP A 667 -12.91 -5.32 19.26
N GLU A 668 -13.52 -6.42 19.74
CA GLU A 668 -12.90 -7.30 20.74
C GLU A 668 -11.60 -7.94 20.23
N GLN A 669 -11.59 -8.39 18.97
CA GLN A 669 -10.39 -8.91 18.33
C GLN A 669 -9.32 -7.83 18.18
N LEU A 670 -9.70 -6.61 17.78
CA LEU A 670 -8.78 -5.47 17.65
C LEU A 670 -8.20 -5.05 19.01
N HIS A 671 -9.01 -5.01 20.07
CA HIS A 671 -8.52 -4.77 21.44
C HIS A 671 -7.51 -5.84 21.88
N ARG A 672 -7.79 -7.13 21.63
CA ARG A 672 -6.87 -8.24 21.96
C ARG A 672 -5.57 -8.14 21.16
N LEU A 673 -5.68 -7.87 19.86
CA LEU A 673 -4.54 -7.74 18.96
C LEU A 673 -3.65 -6.58 19.38
N GLY A 674 -4.20 -5.37 19.51
CA GLY A 674 -3.44 -4.18 19.88
C GLY A 674 -2.79 -4.28 21.26
N ALA A 675 -3.46 -4.86 22.26
CA ALA A 675 -2.86 -5.11 23.57
C ALA A 675 -1.67 -6.10 23.49
N THR A 676 -1.80 -7.14 22.66
CA THR A 676 -0.72 -8.12 22.47
C THR A 676 0.45 -7.54 21.67
N MET A 677 0.16 -6.74 20.65
CA MET A 677 1.18 -5.99 19.91
C MET A 677 1.95 -5.04 20.82
N ALA A 678 1.30 -4.41 21.79
CA ALA A 678 1.99 -3.55 22.75
C ALA A 678 2.99 -4.30 23.65
N ILE A 679 2.69 -5.56 23.99
CA ILE A 679 3.65 -6.43 24.70
C ILE A 679 4.87 -6.68 23.82
N VAL A 680 4.64 -6.98 22.54
CA VAL A 680 5.70 -7.20 21.55
C VAL A 680 6.56 -5.95 21.38
N ASP A 681 5.94 -4.81 21.13
CA ASP A 681 6.61 -3.52 20.91
C ASP A 681 7.51 -3.12 22.10
N ALA A 682 7.06 -3.40 23.32
CA ALA A 682 7.79 -3.10 24.54
C ALA A 682 8.89 -4.11 24.89
N SER A 683 8.78 -5.37 24.43
CA SER A 683 9.61 -6.48 24.93
C SER A 683 10.56 -7.08 23.89
N MET A 684 10.28 -6.89 22.60
CA MET A 684 11.05 -7.49 21.52
C MET A 684 12.48 -6.94 21.51
N PRO A 685 13.51 -7.80 21.67
CA PRO A 685 14.89 -7.35 21.61
C PRO A 685 15.25 -7.01 20.17
N ILE A 686 15.89 -5.86 19.98
CA ILE A 686 16.39 -5.42 18.68
C ILE A 686 17.70 -4.65 18.86
N ASP A 687 18.68 -4.94 17.99
CA ASP A 687 19.81 -4.05 17.77
C ASP A 687 19.34 -2.92 16.84
N LEU A 688 19.42 -1.68 17.32
CA LEU A 688 18.98 -0.53 16.53
C LEU A 688 20.02 -0.10 15.49
N GLU A 689 21.22 -0.69 15.47
CA GLU A 689 22.26 -0.42 14.46
C GLU A 689 22.58 1.09 14.28
N GLY A 690 22.41 1.89 15.35
CA GLY A 690 22.63 3.34 15.34
C GLY A 690 21.37 4.19 15.10
N HIS A 691 20.22 3.57 14.81
CA HIS A 691 18.91 4.20 14.71
C HIS A 691 18.28 4.47 16.08
N THR A 692 17.27 5.33 16.11
CA THR A 692 16.45 5.56 17.29
C THR A 692 15.25 4.62 17.31
N ARG A 693 14.66 4.40 18.50
CA ARG A 693 13.57 3.43 18.66
C ARG A 693 12.29 3.84 17.92
N ASP A 694 12.05 5.14 17.74
CA ASP A 694 10.92 5.72 17.00
C ASP A 694 11.05 5.63 15.48
N GLU A 695 12.28 5.39 14.98
CA GLU A 695 12.54 5.06 13.57
C GLU A 695 12.24 3.60 13.26
N VAL A 696 12.13 2.75 14.28
CA VAL A 696 11.95 1.31 14.10
C VAL A 696 10.57 0.88 14.56
N LEU A 697 9.81 0.21 13.69
CA LEU A 697 8.55 -0.44 14.01
C LEU A 697 8.72 -1.96 13.97
N PHE A 698 7.74 -2.70 14.46
CA PHE A 698 7.63 -4.13 14.21
C PHE A 698 6.49 -4.41 13.24
N ASP A 699 6.81 -5.14 12.18
CA ASP A 699 5.87 -5.73 11.24
C ASP A 699 5.60 -7.18 11.68
N MET A 700 4.34 -7.48 11.95
CA MET A 700 3.89 -8.77 12.43
C MET A 700 2.84 -9.35 11.50
N GLU A 701 3.04 -10.61 11.10
CA GLU A 701 1.99 -11.37 10.46
C GLU A 701 1.18 -12.13 11.50
N PHE A 702 -0.13 -11.97 11.48
CA PHE A 702 -1.05 -12.65 12.38
C PHE A 702 -2.19 -13.33 11.62
N LYS A 703 -2.97 -14.13 12.34
CA LYS A 703 -4.26 -14.67 11.89
C LYS A 703 -5.21 -14.90 13.05
N PHE A 704 -6.49 -15.01 12.72
CA PHE A 704 -7.49 -15.61 13.59
C PHE A 704 -7.97 -16.94 12.99
N THR A 705 -8.02 -17.98 13.82
CA THR A 705 -8.64 -19.26 13.46
C THR A 705 -10.17 -19.13 13.48
N GLN A 706 -10.88 -20.13 12.94
CA GLN A 706 -12.35 -20.22 13.07
C GLN A 706 -12.83 -20.31 14.52
N SER A 707 -12.00 -20.78 15.44
CA SER A 707 -12.27 -20.79 16.88
C SER A 707 -12.05 -19.43 17.56
N GLY A 708 -11.51 -18.43 16.84
CA GLY A 708 -11.18 -17.10 17.38
C GLY A 708 -9.81 -17.04 18.06
N ASP A 709 -8.95 -18.05 17.88
CA ASP A 709 -7.60 -18.03 18.43
C ASP A 709 -6.71 -17.12 17.59
N MET A 710 -5.99 -16.20 18.25
CA MET A 710 -5.09 -15.26 17.61
C MET A 710 -3.67 -15.80 17.62
N ILE A 711 -3.06 -15.90 16.45
CA ILE A 711 -1.75 -16.52 16.26
C ILE A 711 -0.83 -15.57 15.51
N PHE A 712 0.36 -15.32 16.06
CA PHE A 712 1.43 -14.65 15.33
C PHE A 712 2.29 -15.67 14.58
N LYS A 713 2.43 -15.46 13.27
CA LYS A 713 3.17 -16.32 12.33
C LYS A 713 4.62 -15.88 12.15
N GLN A 714 4.85 -14.58 12.16
CA GLN A 714 6.14 -13.96 11.87
C GLN A 714 6.18 -12.59 12.54
N ILE A 715 7.39 -12.17 12.88
CA ILE A 715 7.72 -10.79 13.26
C ILE A 715 9.01 -10.40 12.55
N ARG A 716 9.10 -9.15 12.13
CA ARG A 716 10.32 -8.55 11.59
C ARG A 716 10.45 -7.10 12.04
N PRO A 717 11.67 -6.60 12.23
CA PRO A 717 11.88 -5.17 12.40
C PRO A 717 11.59 -4.44 11.08
N PHE A 718 11.10 -3.22 11.20
CA PHE A 718 10.78 -2.35 10.08
C PHE A 718 11.41 -0.99 10.33
N LEU A 719 12.48 -0.67 9.59
CA LEU A 719 13.08 0.66 9.62
C LEU A 719 12.23 1.61 8.78
N ARG A 720 11.69 2.65 9.41
CA ARG A 720 11.01 3.73 8.72
C ARG A 720 12.02 4.49 7.88
N SER A 721 11.64 4.80 6.65
CA SER A 721 12.34 5.83 5.89
C SER A 721 12.10 7.16 6.63
N ASN A 722 13.16 7.77 7.17
CA ASN A 722 13.12 9.16 7.57
C ASN A 722 12.85 10.00 6.32
N PHE A 723 11.58 10.24 6.02
CA PHE A 723 11.20 11.32 5.13
C PHE A 723 11.45 12.62 5.89
N GLN A 724 12.71 13.04 5.91
CA GLN A 724 13.04 14.45 5.96
C GLN A 724 13.01 14.88 4.50
N PRO A 725 12.12 15.79 4.05
CA PRO A 725 12.45 16.55 2.87
C PRO A 725 13.88 17.03 3.07
N VAL A 726 14.77 16.74 2.12
CA VAL A 726 16.13 17.26 2.16
C VAL A 726 15.98 18.77 2.02
N ILE A 727 15.79 19.47 3.13
CA ILE A 727 16.28 20.83 3.23
C ILE A 727 17.78 20.65 3.08
N PRO A 728 18.40 21.13 2.00
CA PRO A 728 19.83 20.97 1.81
C PRO A 728 20.49 21.41 3.10
N LYS A 729 21.33 20.53 3.67
CA LYS A 729 22.29 20.99 4.67
C LYS A 729 23.02 22.16 4.01
N LEU A 730 22.71 23.37 4.46
CA LEU A 730 23.60 24.51 4.38
C LEU A 730 24.84 24.07 5.14
N ASN A 731 25.72 23.33 4.47
CA ASN A 731 27.01 22.95 5.01
C ASN A 731 27.75 24.25 5.25
N ASN A 732 27.79 24.62 6.53
CA ASN A 732 28.86 25.32 7.20
C ASN A 732 29.95 25.85 6.26
N ILE A 733 29.78 27.08 5.78
CA ILE A 733 30.93 27.99 5.66
C ILE A 733 31.29 28.40 7.09
N ARG A 734 31.85 27.47 7.87
CA ARG A 734 32.46 27.73 9.18
C ARG A 734 33.38 26.58 9.57
N SER A 735 34.40 26.35 8.76
CA SER A 735 35.67 25.79 9.25
C SER A 735 36.75 26.16 8.26
N ASP A 736 37.36 27.33 8.48
CA ASP A 736 38.77 27.62 8.20
C ASP A 736 39.12 28.96 8.85
N ILE A 737 39.17 28.95 10.18
CA ILE A 737 40.02 29.89 10.92
C ILE A 737 41.29 29.11 11.23
N ASP A 738 42.22 29.14 10.28
CA ASP A 738 43.59 28.76 10.55
C ASP A 738 44.35 29.96 11.13
N GLN A 739 45.22 29.69 12.10
CA GLN A 739 45.76 30.60 13.12
C GLN A 739 46.72 31.71 12.65
N ASN A 740 46.63 32.24 11.42
CA ASN A 740 47.48 33.35 11.01
C ASN A 740 46.69 34.34 10.15
N GLY A 741 46.07 35.33 10.82
CA GLY A 741 45.28 36.36 10.16
C GLY A 741 46.08 37.13 9.12
N LEU A 742 45.66 37.01 7.85
CA LEU A 742 45.90 37.91 6.72
C LEU A 742 44.92 37.49 5.61
N VAL A 743 43.91 38.31 5.31
CA VAL A 743 43.00 38.10 4.16
C VAL A 743 43.51 38.93 2.98
N ASP A 744 43.77 38.27 1.84
CA ASP A 744 44.04 38.90 0.55
C ASP A 744 42.70 39.30 -0.12
N SER A 745 42.61 40.55 -0.54
CA SER A 745 41.40 41.18 -1.07
C SER A 745 41.38 41.11 -2.59
N ARG A 746 40.97 39.98 -3.17
CA ARG A 746 40.67 39.83 -4.61
C ARG A 746 39.72 38.65 -4.76
N ASP A 747 38.43 38.94 -4.82
CA ASP A 747 37.38 38.21 -5.57
C ASP A 747 36.01 38.57 -5.01
N LEU A 748 35.52 39.78 -5.34
CA LEU A 748 34.12 40.14 -5.19
C LEU A 748 33.71 41.16 -6.26
N HIS A 749 33.59 40.71 -7.50
CA HIS A 749 32.91 41.45 -8.57
C HIS A 749 32.22 40.45 -9.49
N LEU A 750 30.94 40.17 -9.22
CA LEU A 750 29.86 39.94 -10.18
C LEU A 750 28.58 39.59 -9.40
N PHE A 751 27.44 40.07 -9.91
CA PHE A 751 26.09 40.09 -9.31
C PHE A 751 25.86 41.22 -8.30
N LEU A 752 25.54 42.41 -8.84
CA LEU A 752 24.18 42.95 -8.79
C LEU A 752 24.09 44.15 -9.74
N GLY A 753 23.16 44.07 -10.69
CA GLY A 753 22.88 45.13 -11.65
C GLY A 753 22.14 46.30 -11.00
N ASP A 754 22.40 47.47 -11.56
CA ASP A 754 21.81 48.77 -11.27
C ASP A 754 20.36 48.77 -10.79
N ARG A 755 20.13 49.37 -9.62
CA ARG A 755 19.26 50.55 -9.45
C ARG A 755 19.52 51.19 -8.08
N GLY A 756 20.06 52.40 -8.10
CA GLY A 756 20.02 53.33 -6.95
C GLY A 756 18.57 53.77 -6.67
N ASP A 757 18.22 54.02 -5.43
CA ASP A 757 18.54 55.23 -4.68
C ASP A 757 18.13 55.07 -3.20
N VAL A 758 19.09 55.33 -2.33
CA VAL A 758 19.07 56.03 -1.04
C VAL A 758 17.69 56.25 -0.38
N LEU A 759 17.52 55.71 0.84
CA LEU A 759 17.37 56.49 2.07
C LEU A 759 17.59 55.62 3.32
N GLU A 760 18.52 56.08 4.14
CA GLU A 760 18.79 55.65 5.51
C GLU A 760 17.56 55.87 6.39
N GLU A 761 17.21 54.91 7.25
CA GLU A 761 16.93 55.19 8.66
C GLU A 761 16.98 53.92 9.51
N GLU A 762 17.64 54.06 10.65
CA GLU A 762 17.86 53.11 11.73
C GLU A 762 16.55 52.57 12.33
N THR A 763 16.52 51.33 12.81
CA THR A 763 16.17 50.99 14.21
C THR A 763 16.18 49.49 14.50
N ASP A 764 16.74 49.16 15.67
CA ASP A 764 16.95 47.85 16.30
C ASP A 764 15.68 46.98 16.43
N PHE A 765 15.79 45.66 16.20
CA PHE A 765 15.63 44.58 17.20
C PHE A 765 15.94 43.19 16.63
#